data_AF-A0A2G6LVK8-F1
#
_entry.id   AF-A0A2G6LVK8-F1
#
_cell.length_a   1.000
_cell.length_b   1.000
_cell.length_c   1.000
_cell.angle_alpha   90.00
_cell.angle_beta   90.00
_cell.angle_gamma   90.00
#
_symmetry.space_group_name_H-M   'P 1'
#
loop_
_entity.id
_entity.type
_entity.pdbx_description
1 polymer ?
#
loop_
_entity_poly.entity_id
_entity_poly.type
_entity_poly.pdbx_seq_one_letter_code
_entity_poly.pdbx_strand_id
1 'polypeptide(L)'
;MNSSRDSVTSPASFHSLEVKSMVSSRETVAAFMRIFLISAIIAGVSFAQSSFEITEGRYSDYGMSSEQLDEPLSVTITSGSSGEPAADYPVHFAVTAGEAVLEGVPGYRIRTSEGSEELIVYTDENGVAEAGLILGKMGEVDISASVFDDDGNQFTSVFDIVSLDIKKIVFQVFGGLAVFLMGMQMMSFNLQQVAGNRMKSILRTLTSNRFMGIIAGATVTALIQSSSATTVITVSFVNSALMTLQQAVGVILGANIGTTITGQLIAFKVTSYAYPMITVGFAMSAISRNSKRQMWGKVLAGLGLLFLGMTTMGGVMKPLQGSAPVRDFFTGFSTSPFLGIFAGTLVTVLVQSSSATVGLTMTLAGSGLIDLQGAFFLVLGDNIGTTITAQLAALGCNRTAKQAAMAHTMIKLIGAAYFALLISDRDGFFMSLVRSTSGDPVRQVANAHTIFNVVNCILFIPLVPLVARFCRIVIPSEEEAEKEPEIQLDENLLDTPVLALDSLDREVAKMAGISGKGVRRAAEHFLKGKHSSRQIFAMEDSVDDMQRDLTVYASKLFKETLSSEQSLQLPVLLHTINDIERISDHAVNMVEARTRVEGNVLDSSGPLPEAAAQTFEVLSQMSELMVTALQEHDLRSAQKILQLEGMMNQIEMEARKNYSSSLAQYGDSNLTGLAILDFIDYCERACDHIKNIAQSVIGGGVWIGQEPGE
;
A
#
# COMPACT_ATOMS: atom_id res chain seq x y z
N MET A 1 -24.98 15.90 50.76
CA MET A 1 -25.46 15.29 52.00
C MET A 1 -25.52 13.78 51.76
N ASN A 2 -24.45 13.07 52.09
CA ASN A 2 -24.33 12.19 53.28
C ASN A 2 -25.37 11.07 53.28
N SER A 3 -24.97 9.85 52.89
CA SER A 3 -24.53 8.73 53.78
C SER A 3 -25.75 7.93 54.26
N SER A 4 -25.80 6.61 54.37
CA SER A 4 -24.84 5.52 54.62
C SER A 4 -25.68 4.22 54.54
N ARG A 5 -25.24 3.15 53.87
CA ARG A 5 -24.58 1.95 54.43
C ARG A 5 -25.32 1.25 55.59
N ASP A 6 -25.57 -0.05 55.38
CA ASP A 6 -25.38 -1.22 56.27
C ASP A 6 -26.42 -2.32 55.93
N SER A 7 -26.17 -3.63 56.00
CA SER A 7 -24.97 -4.44 56.16
C SER A 7 -25.30 -5.91 55.85
N VAL A 8 -24.30 -6.58 55.28
CA VAL A 8 -23.98 -8.02 55.19
C VAL A 8 -24.53 -8.91 56.32
N THR A 9 -25.16 -10.05 55.97
CA THR A 9 -24.81 -11.42 56.47
C THR A 9 -25.54 -12.52 55.68
N SER A 10 -24.79 -13.37 54.96
CA SER A 10 -25.09 -14.82 54.76
C SER A 10 -24.03 -15.61 55.57
N PRO A 11 -24.11 -16.93 55.83
CA PRO A 11 -24.23 -18.00 54.81
C PRO A 11 -24.87 -19.33 55.29
N ALA A 12 -24.72 -20.36 54.45
CA ALA A 12 -25.09 -21.78 54.58
C ALA A 12 -26.49 -22.12 54.03
N SER A 13 -26.69 -23.08 53.13
CA SER A 13 -25.81 -24.11 52.58
C SER A 13 -26.58 -24.80 51.44
N PHE A 14 -26.05 -24.82 50.22
CA PHE A 14 -26.30 -25.93 49.30
C PHE A 14 -25.04 -26.20 48.49
N HIS A 15 -24.46 -27.35 48.80
CA HIS A 15 -23.27 -27.91 48.18
C HIS A 15 -23.60 -28.47 46.80
N SER A 16 -22.68 -28.23 45.87
CA SER A 16 -22.22 -29.15 44.81
C SER A 16 -23.26 -29.87 43.94
N LEU A 17 -23.27 -29.54 42.65
CA LEU A 17 -23.24 -30.55 41.59
C LEU A 17 -22.55 -29.95 40.36
N GLU A 18 -21.30 -30.38 40.17
CA GLU A 18 -20.54 -30.29 38.94
C GLU A 18 -21.06 -31.31 37.92
N VAL A 19 -21.06 -30.88 36.65
CA VAL A 19 -20.64 -31.65 35.46
C VAL A 19 -21.56 -32.75 34.91
N LYS A 20 -21.80 -32.64 33.58
CA LYS A 20 -22.40 -33.56 32.57
C LYS A 20 -23.89 -33.40 32.26
N SER A 21 -24.19 -32.74 31.14
CA SER A 21 -24.78 -33.39 29.95
C SER A 21 -25.11 -32.37 28.85
N MET A 22 -24.12 -31.94 28.06
CA MET A 22 -24.37 -31.48 26.68
C MET A 22 -24.39 -32.72 25.76
N VAL A 23 -25.37 -33.59 26.02
CA VAL A 23 -25.80 -34.67 25.14
C VAL A 23 -27.32 -34.73 25.30
N SER A 24 -28.06 -33.80 24.69
CA SER A 24 -29.54 -33.86 24.75
C SER A 24 -30.26 -33.10 23.63
N SER A 25 -29.65 -32.92 22.46
CA SER A 25 -30.43 -32.69 21.23
C SER A 25 -30.54 -33.99 20.45
N ARG A 26 -29.42 -34.68 20.19
CA ARG A 26 -29.44 -35.99 19.52
C ARG A 26 -30.03 -37.12 20.37
N GLU A 27 -29.72 -37.22 21.66
CA GLU A 27 -30.31 -38.27 22.52
C GLU A 27 -31.78 -38.01 22.84
N THR A 28 -32.20 -36.74 22.98
CA THR A 28 -33.60 -36.39 23.22
C THR A 28 -34.43 -36.54 21.95
N VAL A 29 -33.90 -36.19 20.78
CA VAL A 29 -34.51 -36.50 19.47
C VAL A 29 -34.51 -38.00 19.21
N ALA A 30 -33.46 -38.74 19.57
CA ALA A 30 -33.42 -40.20 19.45
C ALA A 30 -34.39 -40.89 20.44
N ALA A 31 -34.58 -40.34 21.64
CA ALA A 31 -35.57 -40.82 22.61
C ALA A 31 -37.00 -40.52 22.12
N PHE A 32 -37.24 -39.36 21.52
CA PHE A 32 -38.52 -39.04 20.88
C PHE A 32 -38.78 -39.94 19.67
N MET A 33 -37.77 -40.20 18.83
CA MET A 33 -37.84 -41.15 17.72
C MET A 33 -38.07 -42.58 18.19
N ARG A 34 -37.45 -43.02 19.29
CA ARG A 34 -37.67 -44.36 19.87
C ARG A 34 -39.06 -44.48 20.48
N ILE A 35 -39.56 -43.45 21.15
CA ILE A 35 -40.94 -43.42 21.66
C ILE A 35 -41.93 -43.41 20.48
N PHE A 36 -41.64 -42.66 19.42
CA PHE A 36 -42.44 -42.61 18.19
C PHE A 36 -42.44 -43.96 17.45
N LEU A 37 -41.28 -44.62 17.32
CA LEU A 37 -41.13 -45.97 16.75
C LEU A 37 -41.83 -47.03 17.60
N ILE A 38 -41.69 -46.98 18.93
CA ILE A 38 -42.38 -47.92 19.83
C ILE A 38 -43.89 -47.68 19.79
N SER A 39 -44.36 -46.43 19.70
CA SER A 39 -45.79 -46.14 19.51
C SER A 39 -46.31 -46.55 18.12
N ALA A 40 -45.49 -46.48 17.06
CA ALA A 40 -45.84 -46.95 15.72
C ALA A 40 -45.90 -48.50 15.66
N ILE A 41 -45.02 -49.19 16.38
CA ILE A 41 -45.02 -50.66 16.50
C ILE A 41 -46.21 -51.16 17.34
N ILE A 42 -46.60 -50.44 18.40
CA ILE A 42 -47.78 -50.77 19.23
C ILE A 42 -49.10 -50.42 18.51
N ALA A 43 -49.10 -49.43 17.62
CA ALA A 43 -50.28 -49.01 16.86
C ALA A 43 -50.53 -49.80 15.56
N GLY A 44 -49.69 -50.79 15.22
CA GLY A 44 -49.87 -51.57 14.00
C GLY A 44 -49.85 -50.71 12.72
N VAL A 45 -49.11 -49.60 12.72
CA VAL A 45 -48.92 -48.78 11.52
C VAL A 45 -47.93 -49.53 10.63
N SER A 46 -48.47 -50.23 9.63
CA SER A 46 -47.67 -50.75 8.52
C SER A 46 -47.04 -49.54 7.81
N PHE A 47 -45.72 -49.39 7.88
CA PHE A 47 -45.02 -48.55 6.93
C PHE A 47 -45.32 -49.12 5.54
N ALA A 48 -46.00 -48.35 4.68
CA ALA A 48 -46.07 -48.69 3.28
C ALA A 48 -44.62 -48.79 2.78
N GLN A 49 -44.20 -49.97 2.32
CA GLN A 49 -42.99 -50.08 1.51
C GLN A 49 -43.16 -49.15 0.32
N SER A 50 -42.16 -48.30 0.05
CA SER A 50 -42.17 -47.50 -1.17
C SER A 50 -42.30 -48.44 -2.37
N SER A 51 -43.14 -48.07 -3.34
CA SER A 51 -43.36 -48.87 -4.55
C SER A 51 -42.05 -49.05 -5.34
N PHE A 52 -41.17 -48.04 -5.30
CA PHE A 52 -39.86 -48.03 -5.94
C PHE A 52 -38.76 -47.46 -5.04
N GLU A 53 -37.51 -47.83 -5.32
CA GLU A 53 -36.29 -47.19 -4.82
C GLU A 53 -35.47 -46.73 -6.04
N ILE A 54 -35.01 -45.46 -6.02
CA ILE A 54 -34.19 -44.86 -7.08
C ILE A 54 -32.77 -44.72 -6.54
N THR A 55 -31.82 -45.33 -7.24
CA THR A 55 -30.39 -45.18 -6.94
C THR A 55 -29.70 -44.47 -8.08
N GLU A 56 -28.95 -43.41 -7.80
CA GLU A 56 -28.13 -42.72 -8.80
C GLU A 56 -26.97 -43.60 -9.26
N GLY A 57 -26.81 -43.69 -10.58
CA GLY A 57 -25.65 -44.28 -11.22
C GLY A 57 -24.46 -43.31 -11.25
N ARG A 58 -23.42 -43.65 -12.02
CA ARG A 58 -22.30 -42.73 -12.24
C ARG A 58 -22.69 -41.64 -13.23
N TYR A 59 -22.31 -40.41 -12.93
CA TYR A 59 -22.40 -39.26 -13.82
C TYR A 59 -21.28 -38.27 -13.50
N SER A 60 -20.96 -37.41 -14.46
CA SER A 60 -20.04 -36.28 -14.26
C SER A 60 -20.79 -35.10 -13.63
N ASP A 61 -20.31 -34.60 -12.49
CA ASP A 61 -20.85 -33.43 -11.78
C ASP A 61 -20.48 -32.09 -12.44
N TYR A 62 -19.76 -32.12 -13.56
CA TYR A 62 -19.43 -30.96 -14.38
C TYR A 62 -19.24 -31.34 -15.86
N GLY A 63 -19.35 -30.34 -16.75
CA GLY A 63 -19.00 -30.49 -18.17
C GLY A 63 -18.75 -29.14 -18.84
N MET A 64 -18.28 -29.15 -20.08
CA MET A 64 -18.02 -27.92 -20.84
C MET A 64 -19.31 -27.35 -21.44
N SER A 65 -19.45 -26.03 -21.44
CA SER A 65 -20.59 -25.34 -22.05
C SER A 65 -20.68 -25.62 -23.54
N SER A 66 -21.89 -25.89 -24.04
CA SER A 66 -22.15 -26.26 -25.44
C SER A 66 -21.52 -27.59 -25.89
N GLU A 67 -21.11 -28.44 -24.94
CA GLU A 67 -20.62 -29.79 -25.21
C GLU A 67 -21.53 -30.83 -24.51
N GLN A 68 -21.47 -32.07 -25.02
CA GLN A 68 -22.15 -33.20 -24.42
C GLN A 68 -21.39 -33.66 -23.17
N LEU A 69 -22.12 -34.05 -22.13
CA LEU A 69 -21.55 -34.62 -20.91
C LEU A 69 -20.86 -35.95 -21.22
N ASP A 70 -19.64 -36.14 -20.71
CA ASP A 70 -18.82 -37.33 -21.00
C ASP A 70 -19.47 -38.65 -20.53
N GLU A 71 -20.13 -38.62 -19.37
CA GLU A 71 -20.91 -39.73 -18.83
C GLU A 71 -22.41 -39.38 -18.87
N PRO A 72 -23.28 -40.26 -19.36
CA PRO A 72 -24.72 -40.02 -19.34
C PRO A 72 -25.27 -40.03 -17.90
N LEU A 73 -26.40 -39.38 -17.70
CA LEU A 73 -27.15 -39.47 -16.45
C LEU A 73 -27.74 -40.86 -16.35
N SER A 74 -27.49 -41.54 -15.23
CA SER A 74 -27.93 -42.93 -15.03
C SER A 74 -28.70 -43.05 -13.72
N VAL A 75 -29.85 -43.72 -13.75
CA VAL A 75 -30.57 -44.15 -12.53
C VAL A 75 -30.90 -45.63 -12.61
N THR A 76 -30.86 -46.31 -11.47
CA THR A 76 -31.36 -47.68 -11.30
C THR A 76 -32.65 -47.63 -10.51
N ILE A 77 -33.70 -48.25 -11.05
CA ILE A 77 -35.03 -48.37 -10.44
C ILE A 77 -35.26 -49.80 -9.98
N THR A 78 -35.49 -49.99 -8.68
CA THR A 78 -35.85 -51.28 -8.09
C THR A 78 -37.24 -51.23 -7.47
N SER A 79 -37.96 -52.35 -7.47
CA SER A 79 -39.23 -52.49 -6.75
C SER A 79 -38.98 -52.53 -5.24
N GLY A 80 -39.56 -51.62 -4.46
CA GLY A 80 -39.29 -51.53 -3.02
C GLY A 80 -39.89 -52.68 -2.17
N SER A 81 -40.65 -53.58 -2.80
CA SER A 81 -41.20 -54.78 -2.15
C SER A 81 -40.33 -56.05 -2.34
N SER A 82 -39.65 -56.18 -3.48
CA SER A 82 -38.85 -57.37 -3.84
C SER A 82 -37.34 -57.09 -3.99
N GLY A 83 -36.94 -55.83 -4.15
CA GLY A 83 -35.57 -55.45 -4.50
C GLY A 83 -35.15 -55.84 -5.92
N GLU A 84 -36.09 -56.34 -6.73
CA GLU A 84 -35.82 -56.73 -8.12
C GLU A 84 -35.80 -55.51 -9.04
N PRO A 85 -35.01 -55.54 -10.13
CA PRO A 85 -34.98 -54.47 -11.11
C PRO A 85 -36.33 -54.27 -11.80
N ALA A 86 -36.78 -53.01 -11.90
CA ALA A 86 -37.99 -52.66 -12.62
C ALA A 86 -37.66 -52.44 -14.10
N ALA A 87 -37.79 -53.48 -14.94
CA ALA A 87 -37.51 -53.41 -16.37
C ALA A 87 -38.68 -52.81 -17.18
N ASP A 88 -38.35 -52.14 -18.29
CA ASP A 88 -39.29 -51.46 -19.21
C ASP A 88 -40.18 -50.38 -18.56
N TYR A 89 -39.70 -49.76 -17.47
CA TYR A 89 -40.42 -48.74 -16.70
C TYR A 89 -40.03 -47.31 -17.16
N PRO A 90 -41.00 -46.39 -17.35
CA PRO A 90 -40.68 -45.03 -17.80
C PRO A 90 -40.05 -44.18 -16.68
N VAL A 91 -38.89 -43.62 -16.97
CA VAL A 91 -38.19 -42.61 -16.16
C VAL A 91 -38.27 -41.27 -16.87
N HIS A 92 -38.75 -40.25 -16.17
CA HIS A 92 -38.90 -38.88 -16.65
C HIS A 92 -37.67 -38.06 -16.26
N PHE A 93 -36.76 -37.83 -17.19
CA PHE A 93 -35.68 -36.86 -17.02
C PHE A 93 -36.19 -35.48 -17.39
N ALA A 94 -35.98 -34.48 -16.53
CA ALA A 94 -36.37 -33.10 -16.81
C ALA A 94 -35.32 -32.10 -16.32
N VAL A 95 -35.04 -31.08 -17.11
CA VAL A 95 -34.20 -29.95 -16.70
C VAL A 95 -35.04 -29.06 -15.79
N THR A 96 -34.66 -28.97 -14.52
CA THR A 96 -35.39 -28.23 -13.49
C THR A 96 -34.79 -26.84 -13.20
N ALA A 97 -33.50 -26.67 -13.44
CA ALA A 97 -32.81 -25.38 -13.41
C ALA A 97 -31.63 -25.36 -14.41
N GLY A 98 -31.29 -24.16 -14.90
CA GLY A 98 -30.19 -23.98 -15.85
C GLY A 98 -30.59 -24.14 -17.33
N GLU A 99 -29.62 -24.02 -18.23
CA GLU A 99 -29.82 -24.23 -19.67
C GLU A 99 -29.13 -25.55 -20.07
N ALA A 100 -29.89 -26.55 -20.49
CA ALA A 100 -29.37 -27.81 -21.02
C ALA A 100 -30.40 -28.51 -21.91
N VAL A 101 -29.96 -29.47 -22.72
CA VAL A 101 -30.80 -30.27 -23.63
C VAL A 101 -30.57 -31.75 -23.34
N LEU A 102 -31.65 -32.50 -23.10
CA LEU A 102 -31.61 -33.94 -22.88
C LEU A 102 -31.64 -34.68 -24.22
N GLU A 103 -30.79 -35.69 -24.37
CA GLU A 103 -30.71 -36.54 -25.57
C GLU A 103 -30.80 -38.02 -25.22
N GLY A 104 -31.34 -38.83 -26.13
CA GLY A 104 -31.42 -40.27 -25.94
C GLY A 104 -30.06 -40.96 -26.10
N VAL A 105 -29.76 -41.92 -25.23
CA VAL A 105 -28.56 -42.77 -25.34
C VAL A 105 -28.86 -43.98 -26.24
N PRO A 106 -27.98 -44.35 -27.19
CA PRO A 106 -28.18 -45.54 -28.03
C PRO A 106 -28.33 -46.81 -27.19
N GLY A 107 -29.38 -47.59 -27.46
CA GLY A 107 -29.67 -48.84 -26.72
C GLY A 107 -30.88 -48.75 -25.79
N TYR A 108 -31.33 -47.54 -25.44
CA TYR A 108 -32.53 -47.33 -24.63
C TYR A 108 -33.74 -46.97 -25.48
N ARG A 109 -34.92 -47.43 -25.06
CA ARG A 109 -36.19 -46.98 -25.64
C ARG A 109 -36.51 -45.60 -25.08
N ILE A 110 -36.73 -44.63 -25.97
CA ILE A 110 -37.02 -43.24 -25.59
C ILE A 110 -38.38 -42.80 -26.12
N ARG A 111 -39.00 -41.85 -25.42
CA ARG A 111 -40.18 -41.11 -25.88
C ARG A 111 -39.92 -39.63 -25.66
N THR A 112 -39.61 -38.93 -26.74
CA THR A 112 -39.40 -37.48 -26.76
C THR A 112 -40.67 -36.75 -27.20
N SER A 113 -40.87 -35.54 -26.68
CA SER A 113 -41.51 -34.46 -27.43
C SER A 113 -40.39 -33.69 -28.14
N GLU A 114 -40.52 -33.39 -29.43
CA GLU A 114 -39.51 -32.60 -30.15
C GLU A 114 -39.28 -31.25 -29.44
N GLY A 115 -38.08 -31.05 -28.88
CA GLY A 115 -37.66 -29.80 -28.24
C GLY A 115 -38.10 -29.58 -26.79
N SER A 116 -38.50 -30.61 -26.03
CA SER A 116 -38.93 -30.43 -24.64
C SER A 116 -37.80 -30.55 -23.62
N GLU A 117 -37.88 -29.75 -22.55
CA GLU A 117 -37.10 -29.82 -21.30
C GLU A 117 -37.25 -31.17 -20.54
N GLU A 118 -37.93 -32.14 -21.15
CA GLU A 118 -38.26 -33.45 -20.59
C GLU A 118 -38.01 -34.57 -21.62
N LEU A 119 -37.37 -35.64 -21.17
CA LEU A 119 -37.04 -36.86 -21.92
C LEU A 119 -37.50 -38.08 -21.12
N ILE A 120 -38.36 -38.92 -21.72
CA ILE A 120 -38.78 -40.17 -21.09
C ILE A 120 -37.90 -41.30 -21.62
N VAL A 121 -37.22 -42.00 -20.72
CA VAL A 121 -36.36 -43.15 -21.02
C VAL A 121 -36.92 -44.37 -20.30
N TYR A 122 -37.06 -45.50 -21.00
CA TYR A 122 -37.49 -46.75 -20.39
C TYR A 122 -36.29 -47.55 -19.88
N THR A 123 -36.43 -48.14 -18.70
CA THR A 123 -35.38 -48.95 -18.07
C THR A 123 -35.07 -50.25 -18.85
N ASP A 124 -33.82 -50.70 -18.79
CA ASP A 124 -33.36 -51.97 -19.37
C ASP A 124 -33.73 -53.18 -18.49
N GLU A 125 -33.25 -54.39 -18.85
CA GLU A 125 -33.47 -55.62 -18.08
C GLU A 125 -32.88 -55.58 -16.65
N ASN A 126 -31.93 -54.69 -16.40
CA ASN A 126 -31.31 -54.46 -15.08
C ASN A 126 -31.94 -53.27 -14.34
N GLY A 127 -33.05 -52.72 -14.83
CA GLY A 127 -33.75 -51.60 -14.21
C GLY A 127 -33.02 -50.26 -14.36
N VAL A 128 -32.05 -50.15 -15.27
CA VAL A 128 -31.24 -48.94 -15.49
C VAL A 128 -31.87 -48.08 -16.59
N ALA A 129 -31.91 -46.76 -16.43
CA ALA A 129 -32.27 -45.82 -17.49
C ALA A 129 -31.18 -44.75 -17.63
N GLU A 130 -30.80 -44.44 -18.88
CA GLU A 130 -29.76 -43.45 -19.17
C GLU A 130 -30.22 -42.34 -20.13
N ALA A 131 -29.83 -41.11 -19.80
CA ALA A 131 -30.07 -39.92 -20.61
C ALA A 131 -28.75 -39.18 -20.89
N GLY A 132 -28.51 -38.85 -22.16
CA GLY A 132 -27.46 -37.93 -22.56
C GLY A 132 -27.84 -36.50 -22.23
N LEU A 133 -26.83 -35.65 -22.02
CA LEU A 133 -27.03 -34.25 -21.69
C LEU A 133 -26.08 -33.36 -22.49
N ILE A 134 -26.61 -32.35 -23.17
CA ILE A 134 -25.83 -31.26 -23.75
C ILE A 134 -26.00 -30.03 -22.89
N LEU A 135 -24.89 -29.52 -22.35
CA LEU A 135 -24.91 -28.35 -21.47
C LEU A 135 -25.04 -27.06 -22.28
N GLY A 136 -25.85 -26.12 -21.80
CA GLY A 136 -26.04 -24.80 -22.40
C GLY A 136 -24.98 -23.79 -21.95
N LYS A 137 -25.42 -22.66 -21.41
CA LYS A 137 -24.53 -21.61 -20.88
C LYS A 137 -23.93 -22.00 -19.54
N MET A 138 -22.75 -21.43 -19.25
CA MET A 138 -22.06 -21.56 -17.96
C MET A 138 -22.99 -21.23 -16.78
N GLY A 139 -23.08 -22.15 -15.82
CA GLY A 139 -23.97 -22.06 -14.66
C GLY A 139 -24.19 -23.43 -14.02
N GLU A 140 -25.01 -23.44 -12.96
CA GLU A 140 -25.55 -24.67 -12.36
C GLU A 140 -26.72 -25.17 -13.21
N VAL A 141 -26.81 -26.48 -13.38
CA VAL A 141 -27.84 -27.19 -14.12
C VAL A 141 -28.36 -28.32 -13.24
N ASP A 142 -29.64 -28.26 -12.89
CA ASP A 142 -30.28 -29.24 -12.01
C ASP A 142 -31.24 -30.09 -12.85
N ILE A 143 -31.10 -31.40 -12.79
CA ILE A 143 -31.90 -32.34 -13.58
C ILE A 143 -32.58 -33.31 -12.66
N SER A 144 -33.89 -33.46 -12.78
CA SER A 144 -34.63 -34.46 -12.03
C SER A 144 -34.85 -35.72 -12.86
N ALA A 145 -34.62 -36.91 -12.29
CA ALA A 145 -35.13 -38.17 -12.81
C ALA A 145 -36.28 -38.64 -11.92
N SER A 146 -37.49 -38.70 -12.48
CA SER A 146 -38.70 -39.03 -11.74
C SER A 146 -39.39 -40.28 -12.25
N VAL A 147 -39.95 -41.05 -11.33
CA VAL A 147 -40.75 -42.25 -11.59
C VAL A 147 -42.07 -42.12 -10.84
N PHE A 148 -43.17 -42.54 -11.45
CA PHE A 148 -44.50 -42.49 -10.86
C PHE A 148 -44.98 -43.91 -10.59
N ASP A 149 -45.55 -44.20 -9.41
CA ASP A 149 -46.21 -45.48 -9.16
C ASP A 149 -47.67 -45.51 -9.68
N ASP A 150 -48.32 -46.68 -9.57
CA ASP A 150 -49.69 -46.90 -10.03
C ASP A 150 -50.72 -46.02 -9.30
N ASP A 151 -50.39 -45.54 -8.08
CA ASP A 151 -51.20 -44.63 -7.28
C ASP A 151 -50.91 -43.15 -7.58
N GLY A 152 -49.94 -42.87 -8.47
CA GLY A 152 -49.53 -41.54 -8.89
C GLY A 152 -48.52 -40.85 -7.96
N ASN A 153 -47.91 -41.56 -7.01
CA ASN A 153 -46.86 -41.03 -6.17
C ASN A 153 -45.55 -40.88 -6.97
N GLN A 154 -44.91 -39.72 -6.83
CA GLN A 154 -43.66 -39.39 -7.50
C GLN A 154 -42.44 -39.72 -6.62
N PHE A 155 -41.48 -40.41 -7.22
CA PHE A 155 -40.16 -40.67 -6.65
C PHE A 155 -39.12 -39.98 -7.53
N THR A 156 -38.21 -39.20 -6.95
CA THR A 156 -37.30 -38.32 -7.71
C THR A 156 -35.87 -38.41 -7.19
N SER A 157 -34.91 -38.48 -8.12
CA SER A 157 -33.49 -38.17 -7.88
C SER A 157 -33.12 -36.86 -8.59
N VAL A 158 -32.15 -36.13 -8.06
CA VAL A 158 -31.70 -34.85 -8.63
C VAL A 158 -30.20 -34.92 -8.93
N PHE A 159 -29.83 -34.56 -10.15
CA PHE A 159 -28.46 -34.42 -10.60
C PHE A 159 -28.08 -32.94 -10.61
N ASP A 160 -27.06 -32.59 -9.83
CA ASP A 160 -26.50 -31.24 -9.81
C ASP A 160 -25.24 -31.20 -10.69
N ILE A 161 -25.27 -30.43 -11.79
CA ILE A 161 -24.18 -30.40 -12.77
C ILE A 161 -23.73 -28.96 -13.00
N VAL A 162 -22.43 -28.75 -13.07
CA VAL A 162 -21.87 -27.43 -13.40
C VAL A 162 -21.42 -27.35 -14.85
N SER A 163 -22.03 -26.45 -15.62
CA SER A 163 -21.56 -26.07 -16.95
C SER A 163 -20.42 -25.05 -16.87
N LEU A 164 -19.27 -25.39 -17.45
CA LEU A 164 -18.04 -24.61 -17.41
C LEU A 164 -17.72 -23.98 -18.76
N ASP A 165 -17.41 -22.68 -18.76
CA ASP A 165 -16.81 -22.00 -19.91
C ASP A 165 -15.42 -21.50 -19.53
N ILE A 166 -14.38 -22.27 -19.86
CA ILE A 166 -12.98 -21.95 -19.51
C ILE A 166 -12.59 -20.57 -20.06
N LYS A 167 -13.01 -20.23 -21.28
CA LYS A 167 -12.65 -18.95 -21.91
C LYS A 167 -13.24 -17.80 -21.11
N LYS A 168 -14.52 -17.89 -20.76
CA LYS A 168 -15.21 -16.89 -19.95
C LYS A 168 -14.62 -16.79 -18.54
N ILE A 169 -14.30 -17.92 -17.90
CA ILE A 169 -13.64 -17.96 -16.59
C ILE A 169 -12.32 -17.22 -16.66
N VAL A 170 -11.42 -17.59 -17.57
CA VAL A 170 -10.10 -16.97 -17.70
C VAL A 170 -10.23 -15.48 -18.02
N PHE A 171 -11.04 -15.10 -19.01
CA PHE A 171 -11.16 -13.70 -19.42
C PHE A 171 -11.79 -12.81 -18.34
N GLN A 172 -12.82 -13.29 -17.64
CA GLN A 172 -13.50 -12.48 -16.63
C GLN A 172 -12.76 -12.47 -15.28
N VAL A 173 -12.05 -13.54 -14.92
CA VAL A 173 -11.17 -13.52 -13.73
C VAL A 173 -10.01 -12.56 -13.94
N PHE A 174 -9.22 -12.72 -15.01
CA PHE A 174 -8.07 -11.85 -15.25
C PHE A 174 -8.48 -10.43 -15.67
N GLY A 175 -9.53 -10.28 -16.48
CA GLY A 175 -10.07 -8.97 -16.86
C GLY A 175 -10.69 -8.23 -15.67
N GLY A 176 -11.46 -8.93 -14.84
CA GLY A 176 -12.01 -8.38 -13.60
C GLY A 176 -10.91 -7.99 -12.61
N LEU A 177 -9.86 -8.80 -12.49
CA LEU A 177 -8.68 -8.46 -11.68
C LEU A 177 -7.95 -7.22 -12.23
N ALA A 178 -7.76 -7.11 -13.54
CA ALA A 178 -7.13 -5.94 -14.15
C ALA A 178 -7.95 -4.65 -13.91
N VAL A 179 -9.28 -4.71 -14.07
CA VAL A 179 -10.19 -3.60 -13.78
C VAL A 179 -10.15 -3.23 -12.29
N PHE A 180 -10.11 -4.23 -11.42
CA PHE A 180 -9.97 -4.04 -9.98
C PHE A 180 -8.66 -3.33 -9.62
N LEU A 181 -7.53 -3.80 -10.14
CA LEU A 181 -6.20 -3.22 -9.93
C LEU A 181 -6.11 -1.80 -10.48
N MET A 182 -6.66 -1.56 -11.66
CA MET A 182 -6.73 -0.22 -12.26
C MET A 182 -7.57 0.73 -11.39
N GLY A 183 -8.70 0.27 -10.86
CA GLY A 183 -9.53 1.04 -9.94
C GLY A 183 -8.79 1.42 -8.66
N MET A 184 -8.08 0.45 -8.07
CA MET A 184 -7.21 0.64 -6.91
C MET A 184 -6.08 1.64 -7.18
N GLN A 185 -5.31 1.47 -8.27
CA GLN A 185 -4.22 2.37 -8.64
C GLN A 185 -4.71 3.81 -8.87
N MET A 186 -5.81 3.97 -9.63
CA MET A 186 -6.40 5.28 -9.88
C MET A 186 -6.85 5.94 -8.57
N MET A 187 -7.45 5.18 -7.66
CA MET A 187 -7.88 5.70 -6.36
C MET A 187 -6.69 6.14 -5.50
N SER A 188 -5.69 5.27 -5.30
CA SER A 188 -4.51 5.54 -4.47
C SER A 188 -3.70 6.74 -4.96
N PHE A 189 -3.42 6.80 -6.27
CA PHE A 189 -2.68 7.90 -6.88
C PHE A 189 -3.38 9.25 -6.67
N ASN A 190 -4.69 9.33 -6.91
CA ASN A 190 -5.41 10.59 -6.78
C ASN A 190 -5.63 10.99 -5.31
N LEU A 191 -5.75 10.04 -4.38
CA LEU A 191 -5.77 10.35 -2.94
C LEU A 191 -4.44 10.94 -2.47
N GLN A 192 -3.31 10.42 -2.95
CA GLN A 192 -1.98 10.96 -2.67
C GLN A 192 -1.84 12.41 -3.19
N GLN A 193 -2.31 12.69 -4.41
CA GLN A 193 -2.29 14.05 -4.98
C GLN A 193 -3.19 15.01 -4.19
N VAL A 194 -4.36 14.56 -3.71
CA VAL A 194 -5.24 15.37 -2.85
C VAL A 194 -4.61 15.61 -1.48
N ALA A 195 -3.87 14.65 -0.94
CA ALA A 195 -3.21 14.77 0.36
C ALA A 195 -2.10 15.84 0.35
N GLY A 196 -1.33 15.96 -0.74
CA GLY A 196 -0.40 17.07 -1.03
C GLY A 196 0.34 17.63 0.20
N ASN A 197 0.14 18.92 0.50
CA ASN A 197 0.78 19.64 1.61
C ASN A 197 0.52 19.07 3.01
N ARG A 198 -0.54 18.26 3.21
CA ARG A 198 -0.74 17.53 4.48
C ARG A 198 0.36 16.50 4.69
N MET A 199 0.96 15.98 3.62
CA MET A 199 2.05 15.01 3.71
C MET A 199 3.25 15.60 4.45
N LYS A 200 3.63 16.85 4.16
CA LYS A 200 4.70 17.57 4.90
C LYS A 200 4.42 17.68 6.41
N SER A 201 3.17 17.93 6.80
CA SER A 201 2.78 17.97 8.22
C SER A 201 2.86 16.59 8.89
N ILE A 202 2.57 15.52 8.15
CA ILE A 202 2.68 14.16 8.68
C ILE A 202 4.16 13.78 8.88
N LEU A 203 5.08 14.23 8.02
CA LEU A 203 6.52 14.05 8.22
C LEU A 203 7.03 14.60 9.54
N ARG A 204 6.59 15.81 9.92
CA ARG A 204 6.95 16.41 11.21
C ARG A 204 6.47 15.59 12.41
N THR A 205 5.42 14.79 12.22
CA THR A 205 4.84 13.95 13.29
C THR A 205 5.56 12.59 13.39
N LEU A 206 6.02 12.06 12.25
CA LEU A 206 6.76 10.79 12.14
C LEU A 206 8.08 10.79 12.93
N THR A 207 8.69 11.95 13.16
CA THR A 207 10.03 12.10 13.76
C THR A 207 10.08 12.27 15.28
N SER A 208 8.93 12.23 15.99
CA SER A 208 8.92 12.52 17.43
C SER A 208 9.21 11.30 18.32
N ASN A 209 8.32 10.30 18.37
CA ASN A 209 8.49 9.07 19.15
C ASN A 209 7.76 7.88 18.52
N ARG A 210 7.98 6.66 19.02
CA ARG A 210 7.40 5.43 18.44
C ARG A 210 5.87 5.38 18.44
N PHE A 211 5.18 6.01 19.40
CA PHE A 211 3.71 6.04 19.44
C PHE A 211 3.15 6.98 18.39
N MET A 212 3.75 8.16 18.26
CA MET A 212 3.43 9.09 17.17
C MET A 212 3.78 8.48 15.81
N GLY A 213 4.86 7.68 15.74
CA GLY A 213 5.19 6.88 14.57
C GLY A 213 4.04 5.96 14.16
N ILE A 214 3.39 5.27 15.09
CA ILE A 214 2.24 4.38 14.79
C ILE A 214 1.05 5.17 14.25
N ILE A 215 0.68 6.26 14.92
CA ILE A 215 -0.45 7.10 14.48
C ILE A 215 -0.17 7.66 13.08
N ALA A 216 1.04 8.17 12.87
CA ALA A 216 1.44 8.73 11.60
C ALA A 216 1.50 7.65 10.52
N GLY A 217 2.12 6.50 10.76
CA GLY A 217 2.15 5.37 9.83
C GLY A 217 0.76 4.89 9.44
N ALA A 218 -0.15 4.72 10.43
CA ALA A 218 -1.54 4.34 10.17
C ALA A 218 -2.26 5.39 9.32
N THR A 219 -2.03 6.68 9.61
CA THR A 219 -2.64 7.79 8.87
C THR A 219 -2.09 7.88 7.45
N VAL A 220 -0.77 7.81 7.26
CA VAL A 220 -0.12 7.84 5.94
C VAL A 220 -0.63 6.68 5.11
N THR A 221 -0.59 5.45 5.64
CA THR A 221 -1.04 4.28 4.89
C THR A 221 -2.54 4.31 4.63
N ALA A 222 -3.38 4.78 5.55
CA ALA A 222 -4.82 4.91 5.29
C ALA A 222 -5.12 5.94 4.19
N LEU A 223 -4.36 7.04 4.12
CA LEU A 223 -4.53 8.08 3.12
C LEU A 223 -3.97 7.67 1.75
N ILE A 224 -2.76 7.12 1.70
CA ILE A 224 -2.09 6.68 0.47
C ILE A 224 -2.63 5.33 -0.02
N GLN A 225 -3.18 4.53 0.90
CA GLN A 225 -3.65 3.15 0.67
C GLN A 225 -2.56 2.18 0.22
N SER A 226 -1.31 2.44 0.60
CA SER A 226 -0.16 1.59 0.30
C SER A 226 0.78 1.53 1.51
N SER A 227 0.76 0.40 2.24
CA SER A 227 1.74 0.14 3.30
C SER A 227 3.13 -0.06 2.73
N SER A 228 3.24 -0.63 1.53
CA SER A 228 4.52 -0.80 0.85
C SER A 228 5.18 0.57 0.61
N ALA A 229 4.45 1.53 0.03
CA ALA A 229 4.96 2.90 -0.15
C ALA A 229 5.33 3.56 1.19
N THR A 230 4.47 3.41 2.21
CA THR A 230 4.73 3.96 3.55
C THR A 230 5.99 3.35 4.18
N THR A 231 6.23 2.06 3.97
CA THR A 231 7.41 1.36 4.48
C THR A 231 8.67 1.74 3.72
N VAL A 232 8.60 1.91 2.39
CA VAL A 232 9.70 2.42 1.58
C VAL A 232 10.10 3.82 2.05
N ILE A 233 9.14 4.74 2.22
CA ILE A 233 9.38 6.08 2.78
C ILE A 233 10.03 5.99 4.16
N THR A 234 9.58 5.05 5.00
CA THR A 234 10.13 4.83 6.34
C THR A 234 11.60 4.37 6.26
N VAL A 235 11.92 3.43 5.37
CA VAL A 235 13.29 2.96 5.12
C VAL A 235 14.16 4.14 4.65
N SER A 236 13.65 4.97 3.74
CA SER A 236 14.36 6.16 3.24
C SER A 236 14.64 7.19 4.31
N PHE A 237 13.71 7.42 5.24
CA PHE A 237 13.91 8.38 6.33
C PHE A 237 14.91 7.90 7.37
N VAL A 238 15.03 6.59 7.54
CA VAL A 238 16.10 6.00 8.35
C VAL A 238 17.43 6.07 7.59
N ASN A 239 17.41 5.91 6.27
CA ASN A 239 18.59 6.05 5.42
C ASN A 239 19.18 7.47 5.49
N SER A 240 18.33 8.50 5.49
CA SER A 240 18.73 9.90 5.64
C SER A 240 18.89 10.37 7.10
N ALA A 241 18.97 9.44 8.07
CA ALA A 241 19.12 9.74 9.49
C ALA A 241 18.05 10.71 10.08
N LEU A 242 16.93 10.92 9.38
CA LEU A 242 15.81 11.75 9.83
C LEU A 242 14.98 11.05 10.92
N MET A 243 15.06 9.73 10.96
CA MET A 243 14.39 8.90 11.96
C MET A 243 15.31 7.82 12.51
N THR A 244 15.13 7.56 13.80
CA THR A 244 15.74 6.40 14.46
C THR A 244 15.03 5.10 14.05
N LEU A 245 15.75 3.98 14.15
CA LEU A 245 15.18 2.65 13.94
C LEU A 245 13.91 2.39 14.78
N GLN A 246 13.86 2.88 16.04
CA GLN A 246 12.68 2.67 16.89
C GLN A 246 11.45 3.44 16.42
N GLN A 247 11.65 4.67 15.93
CA GLN A 247 10.56 5.44 15.32
C GLN A 247 10.07 4.74 14.06
N ALA A 248 10.99 4.25 13.22
CA ALA A 248 10.67 3.52 11.99
C ALA A 248 9.85 2.27 12.24
N VAL A 249 10.22 1.46 13.24
CA VAL A 249 9.41 0.31 13.65
C VAL A 249 8.01 0.73 14.09
N GLY A 250 7.88 1.85 14.81
CA GLY A 250 6.59 2.44 15.13
C GLY A 250 5.76 2.76 13.88
N VAL A 251 6.36 3.42 12.89
CA VAL A 251 5.70 3.74 11.61
C VAL A 251 5.28 2.49 10.85
N ILE A 252 6.13 1.45 10.80
CA ILE A 252 5.82 0.16 10.17
C ILE A 252 4.60 -0.51 10.84
N LEU A 253 4.56 -0.52 12.18
CA LEU A 253 3.42 -1.07 12.92
C LEU A 253 2.13 -0.26 12.67
N GLY A 254 2.25 1.06 12.56
CA GLY A 254 1.16 1.94 12.15
C GLY A 254 0.66 1.64 10.74
N ALA A 255 1.58 1.55 9.77
CA ALA A 255 1.29 1.28 8.38
C ALA A 255 0.47 0.00 8.20
N ASN A 256 0.83 -1.05 8.95
CA ASN A 256 0.08 -2.31 8.99
C ASN A 256 -1.37 -2.14 9.44
N ILE A 257 -1.65 -1.27 10.42
CA ILE A 257 -3.02 -0.91 10.79
C ILE A 257 -3.69 -0.14 9.65
N GLY A 258 -3.00 0.85 9.07
CA GLY A 258 -3.55 1.69 8.01
C GLY A 258 -4.01 0.89 6.78
N THR A 259 -3.30 -0.18 6.39
CA THR A 259 -3.67 -1.05 5.25
C THR A 259 -5.05 -1.67 5.40
N THR A 260 -5.50 -1.89 6.64
CA THR A 260 -6.80 -2.51 6.91
C THR A 260 -7.97 -1.65 6.45
N ILE A 261 -7.78 -0.33 6.32
CA ILE A 261 -8.82 0.61 5.87
C ILE A 261 -9.28 0.26 4.45
N THR A 262 -8.40 -0.13 3.54
CA THR A 262 -8.79 -0.51 2.19
C THR A 262 -9.65 -1.77 2.20
N GLY A 263 -9.27 -2.79 2.97
CA GLY A 263 -10.08 -4.01 3.14
C GLY A 263 -11.45 -3.73 3.76
N GLN A 264 -11.52 -2.83 4.73
CA GLN A 264 -12.78 -2.39 5.32
C GLN A 264 -13.66 -1.66 4.31
N LEU A 265 -13.06 -0.76 3.51
CA LEU A 265 -13.74 -0.04 2.44
C LEU A 265 -14.36 -1.00 1.42
N ILE A 266 -13.61 -2.04 1.04
CA ILE A 266 -14.06 -3.12 0.14
C ILE A 266 -15.22 -3.92 0.75
N ALA A 267 -15.16 -4.21 2.05
CA ALA A 267 -16.14 -5.04 2.74
C ALA A 267 -17.47 -4.35 3.04
N PHE A 268 -17.56 -3.02 2.89
CA PHE A 268 -18.87 -2.38 2.81
C PHE A 268 -19.54 -2.84 1.51
N LYS A 269 -20.77 -3.37 1.59
CA LYS A 269 -21.54 -3.89 0.45
C LYS A 269 -22.02 -2.76 -0.48
N VAL A 270 -21.08 -2.02 -1.06
CA VAL A 270 -21.31 -0.91 -1.98
C VAL A 270 -21.19 -1.34 -3.44
N THR A 271 -21.04 -2.64 -3.71
CA THR A 271 -20.95 -3.21 -5.06
C THR A 271 -22.13 -2.81 -5.95
N SER A 272 -23.34 -2.71 -5.41
CA SER A 272 -24.53 -2.23 -6.14
C SER A 272 -24.42 -0.78 -6.63
N TYR A 273 -23.51 0.00 -6.05
CA TYR A 273 -23.24 1.39 -6.41
C TYR A 273 -22.05 1.56 -7.35
N ALA A 274 -21.44 0.46 -7.83
CA ALA A 274 -20.27 0.50 -8.72
C ALA A 274 -20.52 1.40 -9.96
N TYR A 275 -21.58 1.14 -10.73
CA TYR A 275 -21.89 1.93 -11.93
C TYR A 275 -22.19 3.41 -11.61
N PRO A 276 -23.07 3.75 -10.64
CA PRO A 276 -23.25 5.14 -10.21
C PRO A 276 -21.95 5.84 -9.81
N MET A 277 -21.06 5.16 -9.05
CA MET A 277 -19.77 5.72 -8.66
C MET A 277 -18.86 5.99 -9.88
N ILE A 278 -18.81 5.08 -10.84
CA ILE A 278 -18.08 5.27 -12.11
C ILE A 278 -18.64 6.47 -12.86
N THR A 279 -19.96 6.54 -13.07
CA THR A 279 -20.60 7.60 -13.84
C THR A 279 -20.41 8.96 -13.20
N VAL A 280 -20.69 9.10 -11.90
CA VAL A 280 -20.55 10.37 -11.17
C VAL A 280 -19.08 10.76 -11.06
N GLY A 281 -18.19 9.81 -10.75
CA GLY A 281 -16.76 10.05 -10.65
C GLY A 281 -16.16 10.53 -11.97
N PHE A 282 -16.48 9.84 -13.08
CA PHE A 282 -16.04 10.23 -14.41
C PHE A 282 -16.58 11.60 -14.80
N ALA A 283 -17.88 11.85 -14.64
CA ALA A 283 -18.50 13.15 -14.94
C ALA A 283 -17.86 14.28 -14.11
N MET A 284 -17.64 14.08 -12.80
CA MET A 284 -16.96 15.05 -11.95
C MET A 284 -15.52 15.30 -12.40
N SER A 285 -14.81 14.25 -12.85
CA SER A 285 -13.44 14.37 -13.36
C SER A 285 -13.34 15.07 -14.72
N ALA A 286 -14.32 14.87 -15.61
CA ALA A 286 -14.30 15.40 -16.97
C ALA A 286 -14.85 16.83 -17.07
N ILE A 287 -15.87 17.16 -16.26
CA ILE A 287 -16.60 18.43 -16.37
C ILE A 287 -16.00 19.52 -15.48
N SER A 288 -15.43 19.15 -14.33
CA SER A 288 -14.90 20.13 -13.37
C SER A 288 -13.70 20.88 -13.94
N ARG A 289 -13.66 22.21 -13.78
CA ARG A 289 -12.46 23.03 -14.03
C ARG A 289 -11.52 23.12 -12.83
N ASN A 290 -11.99 22.71 -11.65
CA ASN A 290 -11.19 22.70 -10.42
C ASN A 290 -10.40 21.39 -10.31
N SER A 291 -9.07 21.48 -10.30
CA SER A 291 -8.14 20.34 -10.24
C SER A 291 -8.42 19.39 -9.05
N LYS A 292 -8.71 19.93 -7.85
CA LYS A 292 -9.02 19.09 -6.68
C LYS A 292 -10.31 18.29 -6.85
N ARG A 293 -11.37 18.90 -7.42
CA ARG A 293 -12.63 18.19 -7.72
C ARG A 293 -12.42 17.13 -8.80
N GLN A 294 -11.56 17.40 -9.79
CA GLN A 294 -11.22 16.39 -10.79
C GLN A 294 -10.55 15.17 -10.15
N MET A 295 -9.60 15.39 -9.24
CA MET A 295 -8.92 14.31 -8.50
C MET A 295 -9.92 13.49 -7.67
N TRP A 296 -10.81 14.13 -6.91
CA TRP A 296 -11.88 13.41 -6.19
C TRP A 296 -12.81 12.64 -7.14
N GLY A 297 -13.02 13.13 -8.36
CA GLY A 297 -13.79 12.43 -9.39
C GLY A 297 -13.12 11.13 -9.80
N LYS A 298 -11.80 11.18 -10.02
CA LYS A 298 -10.97 10.00 -10.30
C LYS A 298 -10.92 9.03 -9.12
N VAL A 299 -10.87 9.52 -7.87
CA VAL A 299 -10.98 8.68 -6.66
C VAL A 299 -12.31 7.91 -6.66
N LEU A 300 -13.44 8.60 -6.88
CA LEU A 300 -14.76 7.99 -6.90
C LEU A 300 -14.94 7.00 -8.06
N ALA A 301 -14.45 7.34 -9.25
CA ALA A 301 -14.47 6.45 -10.41
C ALA A 301 -13.59 5.20 -10.17
N GLY A 302 -12.43 5.37 -9.54
CA GLY A 302 -11.51 4.28 -9.20
C GLY A 302 -12.15 3.31 -8.22
N LEU A 303 -12.86 3.83 -7.22
CA LEU A 303 -13.64 3.01 -6.31
C LEU A 303 -14.76 2.23 -7.02
N GLY A 304 -15.46 2.86 -7.96
CA GLY A 304 -16.48 2.17 -8.76
C GLY A 304 -15.90 1.06 -9.65
N LEU A 305 -14.76 1.30 -10.30
CA LEU A 305 -14.04 0.29 -11.09
C LEU A 305 -13.56 -0.89 -10.23
N LEU A 306 -13.05 -0.60 -9.03
CA LEU A 306 -12.68 -1.60 -8.05
C LEU A 306 -13.86 -2.56 -7.79
N PHE A 307 -15.04 -2.02 -7.45
CA PHE A 307 -16.24 -2.84 -7.22
C PHE A 307 -16.73 -3.60 -8.45
N LEU A 308 -16.62 -2.99 -9.64
CA LEU A 308 -16.96 -3.65 -10.90
C LEU A 308 -16.07 -4.87 -11.15
N GLY A 309 -14.76 -4.73 -10.91
CA GLY A 309 -13.79 -5.83 -11.03
C GLY A 309 -14.12 -7.00 -10.09
N MET A 310 -14.40 -6.72 -8.81
CA MET A 310 -14.81 -7.77 -7.86
C MET A 310 -16.12 -8.45 -8.24
N THR A 311 -17.10 -7.69 -8.71
CA THR A 311 -18.39 -8.24 -9.14
C THR A 311 -18.23 -9.15 -10.36
N THR A 312 -17.34 -8.77 -11.29
CA THR A 312 -17.03 -9.55 -12.49
C THR A 312 -16.36 -10.87 -12.13
N MET A 313 -15.35 -10.84 -11.25
CA MET A 313 -14.66 -12.05 -10.77
C MET A 313 -15.62 -12.97 -9.98
N GLY A 314 -16.36 -12.41 -9.02
CA GLY A 314 -17.29 -13.19 -8.20
C GLY A 314 -18.41 -13.85 -9.01
N GLY A 315 -18.91 -13.18 -10.04
CA GLY A 315 -19.96 -13.70 -10.92
C GLY A 315 -19.55 -14.97 -11.68
N VAL A 316 -18.29 -15.09 -12.10
CA VAL A 316 -17.80 -16.30 -12.79
C VAL A 316 -17.25 -17.35 -11.84
N MET A 317 -16.85 -16.96 -10.64
CA MET A 317 -16.31 -17.88 -9.64
C MET A 317 -17.40 -18.61 -8.86
N LYS A 318 -18.59 -18.02 -8.70
CA LYS A 318 -19.67 -18.60 -7.89
C LYS A 318 -20.16 -19.97 -8.39
N PRO A 319 -20.43 -20.18 -9.69
CA PRO A 319 -20.89 -21.50 -10.16
C PRO A 319 -19.83 -22.61 -9.99
N LEU A 320 -18.55 -22.23 -9.85
CA LEU A 320 -17.47 -23.21 -9.71
C LEU A 320 -17.50 -23.95 -8.36
N GLN A 321 -18.30 -23.47 -7.39
CA GLN A 321 -18.48 -24.16 -6.12
C GLN A 321 -19.12 -25.55 -6.26
N GLY A 322 -19.97 -25.74 -7.27
CA GLY A 322 -20.64 -27.01 -7.53
C GLY A 322 -19.72 -28.09 -8.11
N SER A 323 -18.58 -27.71 -8.68
CA SER A 323 -17.63 -28.65 -9.30
C SER A 323 -16.70 -29.27 -8.24
N ALA A 324 -16.74 -30.59 -8.06
CA ALA A 324 -15.88 -31.26 -7.08
C ALA A 324 -14.38 -31.02 -7.30
N PRO A 325 -13.81 -31.10 -8.53
CA PRO A 325 -12.39 -30.81 -8.74
C PRO A 325 -11.97 -29.39 -8.32
N VAL A 326 -12.84 -28.41 -8.57
CA VAL A 326 -12.56 -27.02 -8.18
C VAL A 326 -12.64 -26.85 -6.67
N ARG A 327 -13.67 -27.43 -6.04
CA ARG A 327 -13.81 -27.44 -4.59
C ARG A 327 -12.62 -28.12 -3.92
N ASP A 328 -12.17 -29.26 -4.43
CA ASP A 328 -11.03 -30.00 -3.89
C ASP A 328 -9.73 -29.21 -4.02
N PHE A 329 -9.53 -28.51 -5.14
CA PHE A 329 -8.41 -27.59 -5.30
C PHE A 329 -8.39 -26.48 -4.22
N PHE A 330 -9.52 -25.79 -4.03
CA PHE A 330 -9.59 -24.68 -3.07
C PHE A 330 -9.65 -25.14 -1.60
N THR A 331 -10.20 -26.31 -1.30
CA THR A 331 -10.14 -26.90 0.05
C THR A 331 -8.70 -27.21 0.48
N GLY A 332 -7.79 -27.45 -0.48
CA GLY A 332 -6.35 -27.54 -0.23
C GLY A 332 -5.78 -26.32 0.50
N PHE A 333 -6.24 -25.11 0.18
CA PHE A 333 -5.82 -23.88 0.88
C PHE A 333 -6.35 -23.80 2.31
N SER A 334 -7.45 -24.50 2.61
CA SER A 334 -8.09 -24.50 3.92
C SER A 334 -7.59 -25.64 4.82
N THR A 335 -7.09 -26.73 4.23
CA THR A 335 -6.58 -27.91 4.95
C THR A 335 -5.07 -27.86 5.17
N SER A 336 -4.32 -27.17 4.30
CA SER A 336 -2.87 -26.99 4.44
C SER A 336 -2.51 -25.53 4.74
N PRO A 337 -2.18 -25.20 6.00
CA PRO A 337 -1.74 -23.86 6.39
C PRO A 337 -0.57 -23.34 5.55
N PHE A 338 0.39 -24.21 5.27
CA PHE A 338 1.57 -23.86 4.48
C PHE A 338 1.19 -23.50 3.04
N LEU A 339 0.29 -24.26 2.41
CA LEU A 339 -0.14 -24.00 1.04
C LEU A 339 -0.88 -22.66 0.93
N GLY A 340 -1.82 -22.39 1.85
CA GLY A 340 -2.54 -21.12 1.89
C GLY A 340 -1.62 -19.92 2.11
N ILE A 341 -0.70 -20.00 3.09
CA ILE A 341 0.27 -18.93 3.35
C ILE A 341 1.21 -18.73 2.16
N PHE A 342 1.70 -19.81 1.55
CA PHE A 342 2.57 -19.72 0.39
C PHE A 342 1.87 -19.09 -0.81
N ALA A 343 0.63 -19.49 -1.10
CA ALA A 343 -0.17 -18.92 -2.18
C ALA A 343 -0.42 -17.42 -1.98
N GLY A 344 -0.80 -16.99 -0.76
CA GLY A 344 -0.98 -15.58 -0.44
C GLY A 344 0.31 -14.77 -0.56
N THR A 345 1.43 -15.35 -0.12
CA THR A 345 2.76 -14.75 -0.27
C THR A 345 3.10 -14.56 -1.74
N LEU A 346 2.94 -15.59 -2.56
CA LEU A 346 3.26 -15.58 -3.99
C LEU A 346 2.43 -14.55 -4.74
N VAL A 347 1.10 -14.55 -4.54
CA VAL A 347 0.20 -13.57 -5.18
C VAL A 347 0.63 -12.15 -4.81
N THR A 348 0.95 -11.90 -3.54
CA THR A 348 1.33 -10.57 -3.08
C THR A 348 2.69 -10.13 -3.59
N VAL A 349 3.66 -11.04 -3.73
CA VAL A 349 4.96 -10.74 -4.34
C VAL A 349 4.81 -10.44 -5.83
N LEU A 350 3.89 -11.12 -6.54
CA LEU A 350 3.65 -10.86 -7.96
C LEU A 350 2.89 -9.55 -8.20
N VAL A 351 1.85 -9.29 -7.40
CA VAL A 351 0.98 -8.12 -7.53
C VAL A 351 1.56 -6.88 -6.82
N GLN A 352 2.46 -7.08 -5.87
CA GLN A 352 3.11 -6.03 -5.05
C GLN A 352 2.12 -5.16 -4.26
N SER A 353 0.89 -5.65 -4.02
CA SER A 353 -0.16 -4.89 -3.33
C SER A 353 -0.96 -5.76 -2.36
N SER A 354 -0.89 -5.40 -1.08
CA SER A 354 -1.58 -6.15 -0.02
C SER A 354 -3.10 -6.08 -0.14
N SER A 355 -3.60 -4.87 -0.34
CA SER A 355 -5.02 -4.62 -0.51
C SER A 355 -5.58 -5.36 -1.73
N ALA A 356 -4.76 -5.61 -2.75
CA ALA A 356 -5.20 -6.37 -3.91
C ALA A 356 -5.30 -7.87 -3.61
N THR A 357 -4.31 -8.45 -2.95
CA THR A 357 -4.38 -9.85 -2.50
C THR A 357 -5.57 -10.05 -1.56
N VAL A 358 -5.77 -9.15 -0.60
CA VAL A 358 -6.92 -9.19 0.31
C VAL A 358 -8.24 -9.08 -0.45
N GLY A 359 -8.34 -8.22 -1.47
CA GLY A 359 -9.53 -8.12 -2.33
C GLY A 359 -9.81 -9.40 -3.14
N LEU A 360 -8.77 -10.08 -3.64
CA LEU A 360 -8.91 -11.38 -4.29
C LEU A 360 -9.37 -12.45 -3.28
N THR A 361 -8.77 -12.49 -2.09
CA THR A 361 -9.18 -13.38 -1.01
C THR A 361 -10.64 -13.15 -0.60
N MET A 362 -11.06 -11.90 -0.49
CA MET A 362 -12.45 -11.53 -0.23
C MET A 362 -13.39 -12.00 -1.33
N THR A 363 -12.98 -11.90 -2.59
CA THR A 363 -13.77 -12.38 -3.73
C THR A 363 -13.95 -13.89 -3.68
N LEU A 364 -12.87 -14.65 -3.43
CA LEU A 364 -12.92 -16.12 -3.28
C LEU A 364 -13.78 -16.56 -2.08
N ALA A 365 -13.68 -15.86 -0.95
CA ALA A 365 -14.49 -16.15 0.23
C ALA A 365 -15.96 -15.76 0.03
N GLY A 366 -16.22 -14.65 -0.65
CA GLY A 366 -17.56 -14.18 -0.98
C GLY A 366 -18.26 -15.05 -2.04
N SER A 367 -17.50 -15.65 -2.95
CA SER A 367 -17.98 -16.70 -3.85
C SER A 367 -17.98 -18.08 -3.21
N GLY A 368 -17.63 -18.19 -1.92
CA GLY A 368 -17.57 -19.41 -1.10
C GLY A 368 -16.68 -20.53 -1.64
N LEU A 369 -15.70 -20.22 -2.49
CA LEU A 369 -14.71 -21.19 -2.96
C LEU A 369 -13.72 -21.56 -1.86
N ILE A 370 -13.42 -20.61 -0.97
CA ILE A 370 -12.61 -20.83 0.22
C ILE A 370 -13.43 -20.52 1.47
N ASP A 371 -13.19 -21.28 2.53
CA ASP A 371 -13.75 -20.98 3.84
C ASP A 371 -12.97 -19.85 4.54
N LEU A 372 -13.45 -19.41 5.71
CA LEU A 372 -12.81 -18.35 6.48
C LEU A 372 -11.37 -18.70 6.90
N GLN A 373 -11.07 -19.98 7.14
CA GLN A 373 -9.75 -20.42 7.57
C GLN A 373 -8.75 -20.32 6.42
N GLY A 374 -9.10 -20.85 5.25
CA GLY A 374 -8.31 -20.74 4.02
C GLY A 374 -8.10 -19.27 3.62
N ALA A 375 -9.16 -18.45 3.72
CA ALA A 375 -9.06 -17.02 3.49
C ALA A 375 -8.04 -16.36 4.44
N PHE A 376 -8.02 -16.72 5.71
CA PHE A 376 -7.07 -16.14 6.65
C PHE A 376 -5.64 -16.64 6.42
N PHE A 377 -5.42 -17.90 6.04
CA PHE A 377 -4.08 -18.36 5.61
C PHE A 377 -3.54 -17.54 4.43
N LEU A 378 -4.38 -17.22 3.44
CA LEU A 378 -4.01 -16.33 2.34
C LEU A 378 -3.65 -14.92 2.84
N VAL A 379 -4.41 -14.35 3.78
CA VAL A 379 -4.12 -13.04 4.41
C VAL A 379 -2.81 -13.04 5.22
N LEU A 380 -2.50 -14.15 5.90
CA LEU A 380 -1.20 -14.30 6.57
C LEU A 380 -0.06 -14.35 5.55
N GLY A 381 -0.24 -15.07 4.46
CA GLY A 381 0.68 -15.07 3.32
C GLY A 381 0.88 -13.69 2.72
N ASP A 382 -0.21 -12.94 2.52
CA ASP A 382 -0.17 -11.56 2.06
C ASP A 382 0.74 -10.67 2.92
N ASN A 383 0.58 -10.77 4.23
CA ASN A 383 1.41 -10.03 5.18
C ASN A 383 2.89 -10.39 5.05
N ILE A 384 3.24 -11.66 4.80
CA ILE A 384 4.63 -12.07 4.52
C ILE A 384 5.09 -11.50 3.17
N GLY A 385 4.27 -11.60 2.12
CA GLY A 385 4.61 -11.14 0.78
C GLY A 385 4.96 -9.65 0.73
N THR A 386 4.25 -8.80 1.49
CA THR A 386 4.54 -7.35 1.56
C THR A 386 5.92 -6.98 2.08
N THR A 387 6.65 -7.91 2.69
CA THR A 387 7.98 -7.63 3.24
C THR A 387 9.03 -7.41 2.15
N ILE A 388 8.81 -7.95 0.94
CA ILE A 388 9.79 -7.87 -0.15
C ILE A 388 10.08 -6.44 -0.58
N THR A 389 9.09 -5.55 -0.58
CA THR A 389 9.27 -4.15 -1.02
C THR A 389 10.23 -3.38 -0.13
N ALA A 390 10.14 -3.57 1.19
CA ALA A 390 11.03 -2.94 2.15
C ALA A 390 12.46 -3.45 1.99
N GLN A 391 12.62 -4.74 1.70
CA GLN A 391 13.92 -5.35 1.48
C GLN A 391 14.57 -4.85 0.18
N LEU A 392 13.78 -4.73 -0.89
CA LEU A 392 14.24 -4.14 -2.14
C LEU A 392 14.63 -2.67 -1.98
N ALA A 393 13.83 -1.87 -1.26
CA ALA A 393 14.14 -0.47 -1.00
C ALA A 393 15.39 -0.26 -0.14
N ALA A 394 15.70 -1.19 0.76
CA ALA A 394 16.92 -1.12 1.58
C ALA A 394 18.19 -1.61 0.84
N LEU A 395 18.08 -2.12 -0.39
CA LEU A 395 19.23 -2.46 -1.21
C LEU A 395 20.00 -1.18 -1.56
N GLY A 396 21.32 -1.18 -1.32
CA GLY A 396 22.16 0.01 -1.53
C GLY A 396 22.08 1.06 -0.42
N CYS A 397 21.13 0.99 0.51
CA CYS A 397 21.03 1.92 1.64
C CYS A 397 22.01 1.60 2.79
N ASN A 398 22.10 2.52 3.75
CA ASN A 398 22.91 2.39 4.96
C ASN A 398 22.45 1.23 5.87
N ARG A 399 23.27 0.88 6.87
CA ARG A 399 22.99 -0.27 7.75
C ARG A 399 21.71 -0.08 8.58
N THR A 400 21.37 1.14 8.98
CA THR A 400 20.16 1.44 9.75
C THR A 400 18.88 1.21 8.93
N ALA A 401 18.91 1.57 7.63
CA ALA A 401 17.82 1.30 6.69
C ALA A 401 17.59 -0.21 6.51
N LYS A 402 18.67 -0.99 6.36
CA LYS A 402 18.62 -2.46 6.33
C LYS A 402 18.07 -3.06 7.63
N GLN A 403 18.43 -2.48 8.78
CA GLN A 403 17.84 -2.88 10.07
C GLN A 403 16.33 -2.63 10.11
N ALA A 404 15.84 -1.53 9.54
CA ALA A 404 14.40 -1.22 9.49
C ALA A 404 13.62 -2.20 8.58
N ALA A 405 14.14 -2.50 7.40
CA ALA A 405 13.54 -3.49 6.49
C ALA A 405 13.53 -4.91 7.11
N MET A 406 14.58 -5.28 7.82
CA MET A 406 14.63 -6.54 8.57
C MET A 406 13.63 -6.54 9.74
N ALA A 407 13.49 -5.44 10.48
CA ALA A 407 12.50 -5.33 11.55
C ALA A 407 11.07 -5.51 11.01
N HIS A 408 10.75 -4.91 9.86
CA HIS A 408 9.48 -5.12 9.17
C HIS A 408 9.24 -6.61 8.87
N THR A 409 10.23 -7.26 8.26
CA THR A 409 10.15 -8.68 7.90
C THR A 409 9.95 -9.57 9.14
N MET A 410 10.72 -9.33 10.20
CA MET A 410 10.66 -10.11 11.43
C MET A 410 9.29 -9.97 12.11
N ILE A 411 8.75 -8.75 12.22
CA ILE A 411 7.43 -8.52 12.83
C ILE A 411 6.33 -9.25 12.05
N LYS A 412 6.36 -9.16 10.70
CA LYS A 412 5.38 -9.83 9.83
C LYS A 412 5.49 -11.36 9.92
N LEU A 413 6.69 -11.91 9.89
CA LEU A 413 6.92 -13.36 9.98
C LEU A 413 6.51 -13.93 11.34
N ILE A 414 6.92 -13.31 12.44
CA ILE A 414 6.52 -13.75 13.78
C ILE A 414 5.00 -13.61 13.93
N GLY A 415 4.44 -12.46 13.51
CA GLY A 415 3.01 -12.21 13.42
C GLY A 415 2.24 -13.32 12.72
N ALA A 416 2.66 -13.66 11.51
CA ALA A 416 2.04 -14.72 10.72
C ALA A 416 2.19 -16.11 11.37
N ALA A 417 3.36 -16.42 11.94
CA ALA A 417 3.63 -17.72 12.54
C ALA A 417 2.72 -18.02 13.73
N TYR A 418 2.60 -17.10 14.70
CA TYR A 418 1.75 -17.38 15.87
C TYR A 418 0.26 -17.33 15.53
N PHE A 419 -0.17 -16.48 14.58
CA PHE A 419 -1.56 -16.51 14.12
C PHE A 419 -1.89 -17.77 13.34
N ALA A 420 -0.97 -18.30 12.53
CA ALA A 420 -1.15 -19.58 11.85
C ALA A 420 -1.38 -20.72 12.86
N LEU A 421 -0.69 -20.70 14.01
CA LEU A 421 -0.94 -21.64 15.11
C LEU A 421 -2.32 -21.41 15.75
N LEU A 422 -2.69 -20.15 16.03
CA LEU A 422 -3.99 -19.81 16.63
C LEU A 422 -5.19 -20.19 15.75
N ILE A 423 -5.02 -20.18 14.43
CA ILE A 423 -6.09 -20.49 13.48
C ILE A 423 -6.04 -21.91 12.94
N SER A 424 -5.02 -22.71 13.30
CA SER A 424 -4.97 -24.13 12.94
C SER A 424 -6.18 -24.89 13.51
N ASP A 425 -6.67 -24.48 14.68
CA ASP A 425 -7.91 -24.96 15.26
C ASP A 425 -9.12 -24.21 14.67
N ARG A 426 -9.93 -24.92 13.86
CA ARG A 426 -11.13 -24.38 13.21
C ARG A 426 -12.17 -23.88 14.20
N ASP A 427 -12.23 -24.46 15.39
CA ASP A 427 -13.19 -24.11 16.45
C ASP A 427 -12.52 -23.32 17.58
N GLY A 428 -11.27 -22.92 17.37
CA GLY A 428 -10.49 -22.12 18.30
C GLY A 428 -11.09 -20.74 18.55
N PHE A 429 -10.69 -20.14 19.67
CA PHE A 429 -11.18 -18.84 20.14
C PHE A 429 -11.12 -17.74 19.07
N PHE A 430 -10.02 -17.64 18.33
CA PHE A 430 -9.85 -16.60 17.31
C PHE A 430 -10.87 -16.76 16.16
N MET A 431 -11.04 -17.98 15.64
CA MET A 431 -11.99 -18.25 14.56
C MET A 431 -13.43 -17.99 15.01
N SER A 432 -13.77 -18.37 16.24
CA SER A 432 -15.06 -18.05 16.86
C SER A 432 -15.29 -16.53 16.99
N LEU A 433 -14.28 -15.80 17.46
CA LEU A 433 -14.33 -14.33 17.55
C LEU A 433 -14.59 -13.70 16.17
N VAL A 434 -13.85 -14.09 15.13
CA VAL A 434 -14.04 -13.54 13.78
C VAL A 434 -15.43 -13.85 13.23
N ARG A 435 -15.92 -15.09 13.38
CA ARG A 435 -17.27 -15.48 12.94
C ARG A 435 -18.36 -14.66 13.64
N SER A 436 -18.16 -14.29 14.90
CA SER A 436 -19.10 -13.45 15.65
C SER A 436 -19.19 -12.00 15.15
N THR A 437 -18.20 -11.52 14.38
CA THR A 437 -18.18 -10.12 13.92
C THR A 437 -19.18 -9.82 12.81
N SER A 438 -19.61 -10.81 12.02
CA SER A 438 -20.51 -10.63 10.87
C SER A 438 -20.98 -11.99 10.33
N GLY A 439 -22.20 -12.06 9.77
CA GLY A 439 -22.64 -13.23 8.98
C GLY A 439 -22.17 -13.25 7.52
N ASP A 440 -21.45 -12.21 7.10
CA ASP A 440 -20.96 -12.05 5.72
C ASP A 440 -19.46 -12.42 5.61
N PRO A 441 -19.08 -13.44 4.79
CA PRO A 441 -17.70 -13.92 4.69
C PRO A 441 -16.70 -12.82 4.31
N VAL A 442 -17.07 -11.93 3.38
CA VAL A 442 -16.22 -10.81 2.94
C VAL A 442 -15.85 -9.91 4.12
N ARG A 443 -16.84 -9.57 4.96
CA ARG A 443 -16.63 -8.74 6.14
C ARG A 443 -15.89 -9.48 7.25
N GLN A 444 -16.09 -10.79 7.39
CA GLN A 444 -15.28 -11.60 8.31
C GLN A 444 -13.80 -11.56 7.93
N VAL A 445 -13.45 -11.67 6.64
CA VAL A 445 -12.06 -11.55 6.17
C VAL A 445 -11.48 -10.16 6.48
N ALA A 446 -12.23 -9.08 6.22
CA ALA A 446 -11.80 -7.71 6.55
C ALA A 446 -11.54 -7.53 8.05
N ASN A 447 -12.45 -8.03 8.88
CA ASN A 447 -12.36 -7.95 10.33
C ASN A 447 -11.20 -8.79 10.86
N ALA A 448 -11.01 -10.01 10.35
CA ALA A 448 -9.88 -10.86 10.69
C ALA A 448 -8.55 -10.15 10.40
N HIS A 449 -8.42 -9.55 9.21
CA HIS A 449 -7.23 -8.78 8.84
C HIS A 449 -7.01 -7.55 9.74
N THR A 450 -8.09 -6.89 10.14
CA THR A 450 -8.02 -5.74 11.05
C THR A 450 -7.57 -6.17 12.45
N ILE A 451 -8.19 -7.20 13.01
CA ILE A 451 -7.86 -7.76 14.33
C ILE A 451 -6.41 -8.24 14.32
N PHE A 452 -5.97 -8.95 13.28
CA PHE A 452 -4.59 -9.40 13.11
C PHE A 452 -3.58 -8.26 13.26
N ASN A 453 -3.76 -7.17 12.50
CA ASN A 453 -2.81 -6.06 12.50
C ASN A 453 -2.86 -5.26 13.80
N VAL A 454 -4.05 -5.06 14.38
CA VAL A 454 -4.20 -4.35 15.65
C VAL A 454 -3.58 -5.15 16.81
N VAL A 455 -3.83 -6.46 16.88
CA VAL A 455 -3.24 -7.34 17.90
C VAL A 455 -1.72 -7.39 17.75
N ASN A 456 -1.21 -7.54 16.53
CA ASN A 456 0.24 -7.46 16.27
C ASN A 456 0.83 -6.14 16.74
N CYS A 457 0.18 -5.02 16.43
CA CYS A 457 0.64 -3.71 16.88
C CYS A 457 0.70 -3.64 18.41
N ILE A 458 -0.38 -3.99 19.11
CA ILE A 458 -0.43 -3.99 20.59
C ILE A 458 0.67 -4.87 21.20
N LEU A 459 0.92 -6.04 20.62
CA LEU A 459 1.93 -6.99 21.09
C LEU A 459 3.36 -6.50 20.85
N PHE A 460 3.65 -5.92 19.69
CA PHE A 460 5.00 -5.51 19.32
C PHE A 460 5.39 -4.11 19.79
N ILE A 461 4.44 -3.20 20.06
CA ILE A 461 4.70 -1.86 20.63
C ILE A 461 5.66 -1.89 21.85
N PRO A 462 5.40 -2.70 22.91
CA PRO A 462 6.31 -2.76 24.05
C PRO A 462 7.64 -3.41 23.71
N LEU A 463 7.68 -4.26 22.68
CA LEU A 463 8.85 -5.00 22.22
C LEU A 463 9.71 -4.23 21.21
N VAL A 464 9.28 -3.06 20.74
CA VAL A 464 10.04 -2.25 19.76
C VAL A 464 11.51 -2.05 20.13
N PRO A 465 11.89 -1.72 21.39
CA PRO A 465 13.29 -1.58 21.76
C PRO A 465 14.07 -2.89 21.64
N LEU A 466 13.43 -4.02 21.95
CA LEU A 466 14.02 -5.36 21.84
C LEU A 466 14.22 -5.74 20.38
N VAL A 467 13.22 -5.49 19.53
CA VAL A 467 13.30 -5.68 18.07
C VAL A 467 14.47 -4.86 17.50
N ALA A 468 14.54 -3.57 17.83
CA ALA A 468 15.61 -2.70 17.37
C ALA A 468 17.00 -3.19 17.83
N ARG A 469 17.12 -3.65 19.08
CA ARG A 469 18.37 -4.21 19.61
C ARG A 469 18.77 -5.49 18.88
N PHE A 470 17.83 -6.40 18.66
CA PHE A 470 18.06 -7.61 17.89
C PHE A 470 18.54 -7.27 16.48
N CYS A 471 17.91 -6.28 15.83
CA CYS A 471 18.32 -5.87 14.49
C CYS A 471 19.75 -5.33 14.44
N ARG A 472 20.19 -4.58 15.45
CA ARG A 472 21.58 -4.11 15.58
C ARG A 472 22.58 -5.23 15.84
N ILE A 473 22.16 -6.35 16.45
CA ILE A 473 23.02 -7.51 16.65
C ILE A 473 23.23 -8.25 15.33
N VAL A 474 22.15 -8.47 14.56
CA VAL A 474 22.20 -9.20 13.30
C VAL A 474 22.87 -8.38 12.19
N ILE A 475 22.62 -7.08 12.15
CA ILE A 475 23.26 -6.14 11.22
C ILE A 475 23.96 -5.06 12.07
N PRO A 476 25.22 -5.29 12.49
CA PRO A 476 25.97 -4.31 13.28
C PRO A 476 26.12 -2.99 12.54
N SER A 477 25.90 -1.84 13.18
CA SER A 477 26.28 -0.54 12.60
C SER A 477 27.81 -0.38 12.64
N GLU A 478 28.41 0.22 11.60
CA GLU A 478 29.78 0.73 11.73
C GLU A 478 29.79 1.86 12.76
N GLU A 479 30.83 1.94 13.59
CA GLU A 479 31.01 3.06 14.52
C GLU A 479 31.03 4.37 13.73
N GLU A 480 30.40 5.40 14.29
CA GLU A 480 30.39 6.78 13.78
C GLU A 480 31.83 7.32 13.74
N ALA A 481 32.62 6.94 12.75
CA ALA A 481 33.65 7.81 12.24
C ALA A 481 32.91 9.05 11.72
N GLU A 482 33.35 10.25 12.14
CA GLU A 482 32.93 11.53 11.58
C GLU A 482 33.16 11.52 10.05
N LYS A 483 32.25 10.91 9.30
CA LYS A 483 32.20 11.05 7.85
C LYS A 483 31.68 12.43 7.56
N GLU A 484 32.32 13.10 6.61
CA GLU A 484 31.83 14.33 6.02
C GLU A 484 30.36 14.18 5.61
N PRO A 485 29.57 15.26 5.60
CA PRO A 485 28.15 15.20 5.28
C PRO A 485 27.94 14.67 3.85
N GLU A 486 27.77 13.35 3.75
CA GLU A 486 27.39 12.67 2.52
C GLU A 486 25.95 13.08 2.19
N ILE A 487 25.70 13.41 0.93
CA ILE A 487 24.38 13.79 0.44
C ILE A 487 23.39 12.67 0.72
N GLN A 488 22.26 13.00 1.35
CA GLN A 488 21.25 12.02 1.74
C GLN A 488 20.03 12.07 0.82
N LEU A 489 20.26 12.06 -0.49
CA LEU A 489 19.19 11.94 -1.49
C LEU A 489 18.88 10.46 -1.73
N ASP A 490 17.68 10.05 -1.36
CA ASP A 490 17.20 8.70 -1.61
C ASP A 490 16.34 8.66 -2.89
N GLU A 491 16.77 7.87 -3.87
CA GLU A 491 16.03 7.66 -5.12
C GLU A 491 14.68 6.99 -4.90
N ASN A 492 14.50 6.23 -3.82
CA ASN A 492 13.22 5.61 -3.47
C ASN A 492 12.13 6.65 -3.14
N LEU A 493 12.50 7.91 -2.87
CA LEU A 493 11.54 8.99 -2.65
C LEU A 493 11.00 9.61 -3.94
N LEU A 494 11.58 9.31 -5.11
CA LEU A 494 11.14 9.88 -6.40
C LEU A 494 9.68 9.56 -6.71
N ASP A 495 9.20 8.37 -6.33
CA ASP A 495 7.80 7.95 -6.44
C ASP A 495 6.84 8.77 -5.56
N THR A 496 7.38 9.58 -4.65
CA THR A 496 6.62 10.50 -3.80
C THR A 496 7.16 11.93 -3.93
N PRO A 497 6.83 12.65 -5.02
CA PRO A 497 7.47 13.93 -5.34
C PRO A 497 7.41 15.01 -4.25
N VAL A 498 6.38 15.01 -3.41
CA VAL A 498 6.27 15.96 -2.28
C VAL A 498 7.43 15.76 -1.29
N LEU A 499 7.82 14.50 -1.07
CA LEU A 499 8.90 14.12 -0.16
C LEU A 499 10.26 14.26 -0.82
N ALA A 500 10.37 13.93 -2.11
CA ALA A 500 11.58 14.15 -2.89
C ALA A 500 11.96 15.64 -2.91
N LEU A 501 11.00 16.55 -3.15
CA LEU A 501 11.24 18.00 -3.11
C LEU A 501 11.67 18.49 -1.73
N ASP A 502 11.01 18.02 -0.67
CA ASP A 502 11.37 18.36 0.71
C ASP A 502 12.78 17.86 1.07
N SER A 503 13.18 16.68 0.58
CA SER A 503 14.54 16.18 0.74
C SER A 503 15.56 17.01 -0.05
N LEU A 504 15.24 17.36 -1.30
CA LEU A 504 16.06 18.21 -2.15
C LEU A 504 16.30 19.58 -1.51
N ASP A 505 15.24 20.25 -1.07
CA ASP A 505 15.28 21.56 -0.41
C ASP A 505 16.17 21.57 0.84
N ARG A 506 16.13 20.50 1.65
CA ARG A 506 17.03 20.34 2.80
C ARG A 506 18.49 20.20 2.41
N GLU A 507 18.79 19.39 1.39
CA GLU A 507 20.18 19.23 0.93
C GLU A 507 20.71 20.52 0.28
N VAL A 508 19.86 21.29 -0.40
CA VAL A 508 20.19 22.64 -0.88
C VAL A 508 20.54 23.57 0.29
N ALA A 509 19.78 23.52 1.38
CA ALA A 509 20.10 24.30 2.58
C ALA A 509 21.42 23.85 3.26
N LYS A 510 21.76 22.55 3.20
CA LYS A 510 23.07 22.05 3.64
C LYS A 510 24.21 22.57 2.74
N MET A 511 24.01 22.55 1.42
CA MET A 511 24.96 23.08 0.42
C MET A 511 25.26 24.55 0.70
N ALA A 512 24.22 25.35 0.96
CA ALA A 512 24.32 26.75 1.32
C ALA A 512 25.14 26.95 2.62
N GLY A 513 25.00 26.04 3.59
CA GLY A 513 25.80 26.06 4.81
C GLY A 513 27.30 25.84 4.58
N ILE A 514 27.65 24.90 3.68
CA ILE A 514 29.05 24.63 3.31
C ILE A 514 29.62 25.81 2.51
N SER A 515 28.93 26.23 1.45
CA SER A 515 29.32 27.37 0.59
C SER A 515 29.47 28.68 1.40
N GLY A 516 28.48 28.99 2.25
CA GLY A 516 28.53 30.17 3.13
C GLY A 516 29.69 30.14 4.14
N LYS A 517 30.04 28.96 4.67
CA LYS A 517 31.24 28.81 5.52
C LYS A 517 32.52 28.92 4.69
N GLY A 518 32.52 28.44 3.46
CA GLY A 518 33.64 28.52 2.51
C GLY A 518 34.00 29.95 2.16
N VAL A 519 33.00 30.75 1.75
CA VAL A 519 33.21 32.15 1.37
C VAL A 519 33.69 33.01 2.56
N ARG A 520 33.16 32.79 3.78
CA ARG A 520 33.67 33.46 4.98
C ARG A 520 35.13 33.12 5.26
N ARG A 521 35.51 31.84 5.15
CA ARG A 521 36.90 31.39 5.33
C ARG A 521 37.83 31.96 4.27
N ALA A 522 37.39 32.02 3.02
CA ALA A 522 38.14 32.62 1.92
C ALA A 522 38.38 34.13 2.14
N ALA A 523 37.37 34.85 2.62
CA ALA A 523 37.51 36.25 2.94
C ALA A 523 38.46 36.48 4.15
N GLU A 524 38.38 35.64 5.19
CA GLU A 524 39.36 35.68 6.29
C GLU A 524 40.78 35.32 5.84
N HIS A 525 40.91 34.40 4.89
CA HIS A 525 42.17 34.03 4.27
C HIS A 525 42.76 35.21 3.49
N PHE A 526 41.94 35.89 2.70
CA PHE A 526 42.36 37.07 1.96
C PHE A 526 42.85 38.20 2.88
N LEU A 527 42.05 38.53 3.91
CA LEU A 527 42.36 39.65 4.80
C LEU A 527 43.55 39.36 5.72
N LYS A 528 43.52 38.21 6.41
CA LYS A 528 44.40 37.92 7.57
C LYS A 528 45.44 36.83 7.29
N GLY A 529 45.40 36.18 6.13
CA GLY A 529 46.21 34.97 5.87
C GLY A 529 45.82 33.77 6.73
N LYS A 530 44.61 33.77 7.32
CA LYS A 530 44.11 32.67 8.15
C LYS A 530 43.52 31.53 7.31
N HIS A 531 43.38 30.34 7.89
CA HIS A 531 42.88 29.12 7.23
C HIS A 531 43.76 28.62 6.08
N SER A 532 43.71 27.32 5.82
CA SER A 532 44.46 26.72 4.71
C SER A 532 43.66 26.88 3.42
N SER A 533 44.29 27.35 2.35
CA SER A 533 43.71 27.34 1.00
C SER A 533 43.20 25.94 0.61
N ARG A 534 43.92 24.88 1.02
CA ARG A 534 43.52 23.49 0.82
C ARG A 534 42.17 23.15 1.46
N GLN A 535 41.85 23.72 2.63
CA GLN A 535 40.56 23.50 3.27
C GLN A 535 39.43 24.23 2.55
N ILE A 536 39.72 25.36 1.90
CA ILE A 536 38.74 26.12 1.12
C ILE A 536 38.45 25.38 -0.19
N PHE A 537 39.49 24.90 -0.88
CA PHE A 537 39.33 24.06 -2.08
C PHE A 537 38.54 22.79 -1.79
N ALA A 538 38.84 22.08 -0.69
CA ALA A 538 38.07 20.89 -0.32
C ALA A 538 36.58 21.17 -0.04
N MET A 539 36.24 22.39 0.42
CA MET A 539 34.85 22.79 0.60
C MET A 539 34.17 23.12 -0.73
N GLU A 540 34.92 23.66 -1.70
CA GLU A 540 34.41 23.91 -3.05
C GLU A 540 34.24 22.61 -3.84
N ASP A 541 35.20 21.69 -3.80
CA ASP A 541 35.07 20.33 -4.34
C ASP A 541 33.79 19.65 -3.81
N SER A 542 33.50 19.80 -2.51
CA SER A 542 32.28 19.26 -1.89
C SER A 542 31.00 19.95 -2.40
N VAL A 543 31.04 21.25 -2.67
CA VAL A 543 29.88 21.99 -3.21
C VAL A 543 29.63 21.58 -4.67
N ASP A 544 30.66 21.35 -5.46
CA ASP A 544 30.56 20.88 -6.85
C ASP A 544 29.96 19.47 -6.95
N ASP A 545 30.45 18.55 -6.12
CA ASP A 545 29.88 17.20 -6.02
C ASP A 545 28.39 17.28 -5.62
N MET A 546 28.05 18.17 -4.68
CA MET A 546 26.67 18.44 -4.30
C MET A 546 25.82 19.02 -5.42
N GLN A 547 26.31 20.02 -6.14
CA GLN A 547 25.61 20.65 -7.25
C GLN A 547 25.25 19.59 -8.30
N ARG A 548 26.21 18.72 -8.65
CA ARG A 548 26.02 17.63 -9.60
C ARG A 548 24.94 16.67 -9.14
N ASP A 549 25.04 16.15 -7.92
CA ASP A 549 24.12 15.14 -7.39
C ASP A 549 22.70 15.69 -7.21
N LEU A 550 22.57 16.92 -6.70
CA LEU A 550 21.29 17.60 -6.55
C LEU A 550 20.63 17.87 -7.91
N THR A 551 21.41 18.28 -8.91
CA THR A 551 20.92 18.52 -10.27
C THR A 551 20.48 17.24 -10.96
N VAL A 552 21.22 16.13 -10.78
CA VAL A 552 20.83 14.81 -11.29
C VAL A 552 19.54 14.35 -10.64
N TYR A 553 19.41 14.49 -9.32
CA TYR A 553 18.20 14.11 -8.59
C TYR A 553 16.97 14.94 -9.03
N ALA A 554 17.12 16.26 -9.13
CA ALA A 554 16.08 17.15 -9.67
C ALA A 554 15.68 16.78 -11.10
N SER A 555 16.66 16.41 -11.95
CA SER A 555 16.40 15.96 -13.32
C SER A 555 15.62 14.65 -13.39
N LYS A 556 15.85 13.72 -12.45
CA LYS A 556 15.03 12.51 -12.32
C LYS A 556 13.60 12.87 -11.89
N LEU A 557 13.46 13.80 -10.95
CA LEU A 557 12.16 14.25 -10.44
C LEU A 557 11.30 14.96 -11.50
N PHE A 558 11.90 15.65 -12.48
CA PHE A 558 11.18 16.21 -13.63
C PHE A 558 10.50 15.15 -14.51
N LYS A 559 10.96 13.90 -14.47
CA LYS A 559 10.36 12.80 -15.25
C LYS A 559 9.13 12.21 -14.57
N GLU A 560 8.93 12.51 -13.28
CA GLU A 560 7.81 12.02 -12.50
C GLU A 560 6.54 12.86 -12.69
N THR A 561 5.40 12.31 -12.27
CA THR A 561 4.13 13.02 -12.39
C THR A 561 3.97 14.05 -11.27
N LEU A 562 4.40 15.28 -11.54
CA LEU A 562 4.31 16.41 -10.59
C LEU A 562 2.92 17.06 -10.59
N SER A 563 2.48 17.53 -9.42
CA SER A 563 1.35 18.46 -9.33
C SER A 563 1.76 19.86 -9.82
N SER A 564 0.78 20.71 -10.15
CA SER A 564 1.03 22.06 -10.67
C SER A 564 1.87 22.94 -9.73
N GLU A 565 1.74 22.75 -8.41
CA GLU A 565 2.55 23.47 -7.42
C GLU A 565 4.01 23.00 -7.46
N GLN A 566 4.22 21.68 -7.54
CA GLN A 566 5.54 21.05 -7.57
C GLN A 566 6.32 21.36 -8.86
N SER A 567 5.64 21.41 -10.00
CA SER A 567 6.26 21.77 -11.29
C SER A 567 6.81 23.20 -11.30
N LEU A 568 6.26 24.08 -10.47
CA LEU A 568 6.73 25.46 -10.35
C LEU A 568 7.82 25.63 -9.27
N GLN A 569 7.93 24.70 -8.32
CA GLN A 569 8.97 24.72 -7.27
C GLN A 569 10.33 24.24 -7.78
N LEU A 570 10.33 23.15 -8.56
CA LEU A 570 11.56 22.47 -8.97
C LEU A 570 12.55 23.35 -9.77
N PRO A 571 12.11 24.23 -10.72
CA PRO A 571 13.01 25.16 -11.38
C PRO A 571 13.69 26.15 -10.42
N VAL A 572 12.97 26.61 -9.40
CA VAL A 572 13.51 27.55 -8.40
C VAL A 572 14.62 26.91 -7.57
N LEU A 573 14.45 25.63 -7.20
CA LEU A 573 15.49 24.86 -6.52
C LEU A 573 16.74 24.69 -7.39
N LEU A 574 16.60 24.40 -8.69
CA LEU A 574 17.74 24.31 -9.61
C LEU A 574 18.51 25.63 -9.74
N HIS A 575 17.80 26.75 -9.85
CA HIS A 575 18.43 28.07 -9.86
C HIS A 575 19.18 28.35 -8.55
N THR A 576 18.55 28.00 -7.42
CA THR A 576 19.15 28.15 -6.08
C THR A 576 20.43 27.30 -5.93
N ILE A 577 20.43 26.06 -6.43
CA ILE A 577 21.62 25.19 -6.45
C ILE A 577 22.77 25.87 -7.23
N ASN A 578 22.48 26.43 -8.39
CA ASN A 578 23.48 27.11 -9.21
C ASN A 578 23.98 28.40 -8.55
N ASP A 579 23.12 29.21 -7.93
CA ASP A 579 23.56 30.39 -7.18
C ASP A 579 24.47 30.01 -6.00
N ILE A 580 24.22 28.89 -5.30
CA ILE A 580 25.08 28.41 -4.20
C ILE A 580 26.46 27.97 -4.69
N GLU A 581 26.54 27.30 -5.83
CA GLU A 581 27.81 26.95 -6.47
C GLU A 581 28.61 28.19 -6.84
N ARG A 582 27.98 29.21 -7.44
CA ARG A 582 28.66 30.47 -7.79
C ARG A 582 29.24 31.20 -6.58
N ILE A 583 28.58 31.13 -5.42
CA ILE A 583 29.13 31.67 -4.16
C ILE A 583 30.45 30.94 -3.80
N SER A 584 30.51 29.63 -4.02
CA SER A 584 31.70 28.81 -3.79
C SER A 584 32.81 29.12 -4.80
N ASP A 585 32.49 29.29 -6.09
CA ASP A 585 33.43 29.75 -7.12
C ASP A 585 34.11 31.07 -6.72
N HIS A 586 33.34 32.01 -6.17
CA HIS A 586 33.89 33.29 -5.70
C HIS A 586 34.81 33.13 -4.50
N ALA A 587 34.61 32.12 -3.65
CA ALA A 587 35.54 31.81 -2.57
C ALA A 587 36.93 31.39 -3.12
N VAL A 588 36.97 30.62 -4.21
CA VAL A 588 38.23 30.26 -4.90
C VAL A 588 38.92 31.50 -5.46
N ASN A 589 38.16 32.36 -6.15
CA ASN A 589 38.69 33.60 -6.70
C ASN A 589 39.32 34.53 -5.63
N MET A 590 38.75 34.59 -4.42
CA MET A 590 39.33 35.32 -3.29
C MET A 590 40.67 34.72 -2.83
N VAL A 591 40.79 33.39 -2.80
CA VAL A 591 42.05 32.70 -2.46
C VAL A 591 43.12 32.97 -3.53
N GLU A 592 42.75 32.99 -4.80
CA GLU A 592 43.68 33.34 -5.88
C GLU A 592 44.15 34.79 -5.80
N ALA A 593 43.23 35.73 -5.53
CA ALA A 593 43.57 37.15 -5.37
C ALA A 593 44.56 37.38 -4.22
N ARG A 594 44.48 36.57 -3.15
CA ARG A 594 45.39 36.67 -1.98
C ARG A 594 46.86 36.48 -2.35
N THR A 595 47.18 35.76 -3.43
CA THR A 595 48.57 35.54 -3.87
C THR A 595 49.30 36.84 -4.25
N ARG A 596 48.56 37.93 -4.51
CA ARG A 596 49.08 39.26 -4.88
C ARG A 596 49.25 40.22 -3.69
N VAL A 597 49.01 39.73 -2.46
CA VAL A 597 49.04 40.53 -1.24
C VAL A 597 50.09 39.96 -0.27
N GLU A 598 51.04 40.80 0.14
CA GLU A 598 51.97 40.49 1.21
C GLU A 598 51.45 40.98 2.57
N GLY A 599 51.68 40.21 3.64
CA GLY A 599 51.28 40.61 5.01
C GLY A 599 49.76 40.66 5.23
N ASN A 600 49.34 41.21 6.37
CA ASN A 600 47.92 41.34 6.72
C ASN A 600 47.34 42.63 6.12
N VAL A 601 46.25 42.51 5.35
CA VAL A 601 45.59 43.66 4.70
C VAL A 601 45.16 44.69 5.73
N LEU A 602 44.69 44.20 6.89
CA LEU A 602 44.15 45.03 7.97
C LEU A 602 45.22 45.81 8.75
N ASP A 603 46.51 45.49 8.56
CA ASP A 603 47.61 46.26 9.17
C ASP A 603 47.89 47.56 8.39
N SER A 604 47.40 47.65 7.14
CA SER A 604 47.55 48.83 6.30
C SER A 604 46.43 49.83 6.55
N SER A 605 46.78 51.10 6.76
CA SER A 605 45.79 52.19 6.92
C SER A 605 45.40 52.78 5.56
N GLY A 606 44.11 52.91 5.30
CA GLY A 606 43.63 53.58 4.08
C GLY A 606 42.21 53.17 3.68
N PRO A 607 41.62 53.87 2.69
CA PRO A 607 40.23 53.67 2.30
C PRO A 607 39.95 52.27 1.73
N LEU A 608 40.93 51.63 1.08
CA LEU A 608 40.76 50.29 0.49
C LEU A 608 40.78 49.16 1.55
N PRO A 609 41.77 49.09 2.48
CA PRO A 609 41.69 48.16 3.61
C PRO A 609 40.44 48.31 4.48
N GLU A 610 39.98 49.54 4.72
CA GLU A 610 38.72 49.81 5.44
C GLU A 610 37.50 49.28 4.69
N ALA A 611 37.41 49.54 3.37
CA ALA A 611 36.35 48.99 2.53
C ALA A 611 36.37 47.45 2.51
N ALA A 612 37.55 46.82 2.46
CA ALA A 612 37.70 45.37 2.51
C ALA A 612 37.21 44.78 3.85
N ALA A 613 37.46 45.45 4.97
CA ALA A 613 36.95 45.05 6.28
C ALA A 613 35.43 45.14 6.36
N GLN A 614 34.83 46.25 5.90
CA GLN A 614 33.38 46.44 5.86
C GLN A 614 32.71 45.41 4.93
N THR A 615 33.30 45.16 3.76
CA THR A 615 32.86 44.12 2.81
C THR A 615 32.79 42.75 3.49
N PHE A 616 33.83 42.38 4.23
CA PHE A 616 33.85 41.11 4.96
C PHE A 616 32.75 40.99 6.02
N GLU A 617 32.45 42.07 6.74
CA GLU A 617 31.36 42.09 7.73
C GLU A 617 30.00 41.89 7.06
N VAL A 618 29.74 42.60 5.96
CA VAL A 618 28.48 42.48 5.19
C VAL A 618 28.32 41.08 4.60
N LEU A 619 29.36 40.56 3.92
CA LEU A 619 29.37 39.21 3.36
C LEU A 619 29.13 38.14 4.43
N SER A 620 29.80 38.27 5.58
CA SER A 620 29.64 37.31 6.69
C SER A 620 28.19 37.29 7.18
N GLN A 621 27.58 38.46 7.42
CA GLN A 621 26.19 38.55 7.82
C GLN A 621 25.24 37.99 6.77
N MET A 622 25.41 38.34 5.48
CA MET A 622 24.58 37.82 4.40
C MET A 622 24.67 36.30 4.28
N SER A 623 25.87 35.73 4.41
CA SER A 623 26.07 34.27 4.34
C SER A 623 25.39 33.51 5.49
N GLU A 624 25.32 34.08 6.70
CA GLU A 624 24.63 33.48 7.84
C GLU A 624 23.10 33.60 7.72
N LEU A 625 22.62 34.76 7.26
CA LEU A 625 21.20 34.98 6.99
C LEU A 625 20.70 34.09 5.85
N MET A 626 21.51 33.81 4.83
CA MET A 626 21.16 32.91 3.72
C MET A 626 20.80 31.52 4.23
N VAL A 627 21.64 30.96 5.10
CA VAL A 627 21.42 29.63 5.68
C VAL A 627 20.14 29.62 6.50
N THR A 628 19.91 30.66 7.31
CA THR A 628 18.69 30.82 8.12
C THR A 628 17.45 30.94 7.23
N ALA A 629 17.52 31.75 6.16
CA ALA A 629 16.44 31.95 5.22
C ALA A 629 16.05 30.66 4.48
N LEU A 630 17.02 29.83 4.09
CA LEU A 630 16.76 28.55 3.42
C LEU A 630 16.28 27.47 4.40
N GLN A 631 16.92 27.32 5.57
CA GLN A 631 16.59 26.26 6.53
C GLN A 631 15.23 26.48 7.22
N GLU A 632 14.91 27.72 7.56
CA GLU A 632 13.70 28.05 8.32
C GLU A 632 12.58 28.66 7.44
N HIS A 633 12.85 28.88 6.16
CA HIS A 633 12.01 29.71 5.27
C HIS A 633 11.70 31.08 5.91
N ASP A 634 12.67 31.66 6.63
CA ASP A 634 12.49 32.92 7.35
C ASP A 634 12.54 34.13 6.40
N LEU A 635 11.35 34.68 6.13
CA LEU A 635 11.17 35.86 5.29
C LEU A 635 11.90 37.10 5.84
N ARG A 636 12.12 37.19 7.17
CA ARG A 636 12.80 38.34 7.76
C ARG A 636 14.29 38.34 7.41
N SER A 637 14.94 37.18 7.52
CA SER A 637 16.32 36.99 7.10
C SER A 637 16.48 37.30 5.61
N ALA A 638 15.59 36.81 4.76
CA ALA A 638 15.59 37.11 3.34
C ALA A 638 15.44 38.62 3.05
N GLN A 639 14.53 39.32 3.74
CA GLN A 639 14.39 40.78 3.62
C GLN A 639 15.63 41.54 4.10
N LYS A 640 16.29 41.06 5.15
CA LYS A 640 17.51 41.70 5.67
C LYS A 640 18.68 41.57 4.69
N ILE A 641 18.79 40.45 3.99
CA ILE A 641 19.76 40.25 2.90
C ILE A 641 19.60 41.33 1.82
N LEU A 642 18.38 41.62 1.37
CA LEU A 642 18.14 42.66 0.37
C LEU A 642 18.57 44.07 0.83
N GLN A 643 18.51 44.35 2.13
CA GLN A 643 19.01 45.63 2.68
C GLN A 643 20.54 45.69 2.70
N LEU A 644 21.18 44.57 3.03
CA LEU A 644 22.64 44.46 3.11
C LEU A 644 23.30 44.50 1.73
N GLU A 645 22.65 43.97 0.69
CA GLU A 645 23.14 44.07 -0.69
C GLU A 645 23.27 45.54 -1.14
N GLY A 646 22.30 46.39 -0.78
CA GLY A 646 22.39 47.82 -1.08
C GLY A 646 23.58 48.50 -0.42
N MET A 647 24.00 48.04 0.76
CA MET A 647 25.23 48.51 1.42
C MET A 647 26.49 47.99 0.73
N MET A 648 26.50 46.72 0.30
CA MET A 648 27.62 46.13 -0.44
C MET A 648 27.92 46.90 -1.74
N ASN A 649 26.87 47.23 -2.51
CA ASN A 649 26.98 48.02 -3.74
C ASN A 649 27.57 49.42 -3.51
N GLN A 650 27.26 50.05 -2.37
CA GLN A 650 27.85 51.35 -2.02
C GLN A 650 29.35 51.22 -1.70
N ILE A 651 29.72 50.18 -0.95
CA ILE A 651 31.13 49.92 -0.58
C ILE A 651 31.97 49.66 -1.84
N GLU A 652 31.50 48.83 -2.76
CA GLU A 652 32.18 48.55 -4.04
C GLU A 652 32.40 49.82 -4.86
N MET A 653 31.34 50.62 -5.04
CA MET A 653 31.40 51.84 -5.84
C MET A 653 32.38 52.86 -5.27
N GLU A 654 32.37 53.04 -3.94
CA GLU A 654 33.30 53.91 -3.24
C GLU A 654 34.75 53.40 -3.33
N ALA A 655 34.97 52.10 -3.16
CA ALA A 655 36.29 51.48 -3.30
C ALA A 655 36.87 51.68 -4.72
N ARG A 656 36.06 51.45 -5.76
CA ARG A 656 36.45 51.65 -7.17
C ARG A 656 36.81 53.11 -7.46
N LYS A 657 36.03 54.05 -6.92
CA LYS A 657 36.31 55.49 -7.05
C LYS A 657 37.60 55.89 -6.34
N ASN A 658 37.81 55.40 -5.12
CA ASN A 658 39.01 55.67 -4.33
C ASN A 658 40.26 55.11 -5.02
N TYR A 659 40.21 53.89 -5.53
CA TYR A 659 41.31 53.29 -6.30
C TYR A 659 41.61 54.07 -7.58
N SER A 660 40.59 54.41 -8.37
CA SER A 660 40.76 55.19 -9.62
C SER A 660 41.39 56.56 -9.36
N SER A 661 40.97 57.23 -8.29
CA SER A 661 41.54 58.52 -7.87
C SER A 661 43.01 58.38 -7.45
N SER A 662 43.36 57.29 -6.76
CA SER A 662 44.75 57.02 -6.36
C SER A 662 45.67 56.75 -7.56
N LEU A 663 45.19 56.04 -8.58
CA LEU A 663 45.92 55.79 -9.83
C LEU A 663 46.18 57.08 -10.61
N ALA A 664 45.17 57.94 -10.72
CA ALA A 664 45.28 59.21 -11.43
C ALA A 664 46.28 60.18 -10.77
N GLN A 665 46.47 60.08 -9.45
CA GLN A 665 47.27 61.02 -8.68
C GLN A 665 48.73 60.57 -8.49
N TYR A 666 49.00 59.26 -8.42
CA TYR A 666 50.33 58.74 -8.08
C TYR A 666 51.01 57.91 -9.18
N GLY A 667 50.29 57.50 -10.23
CA GLY A 667 50.85 56.84 -11.42
C GLY A 667 51.45 55.44 -11.21
N ASP A 668 51.52 54.94 -9.97
CA ASP A 668 52.11 53.65 -9.63
C ASP A 668 51.01 52.60 -9.38
N SER A 669 51.00 51.52 -10.15
CA SER A 669 49.99 50.46 -10.06
C SER A 669 50.32 49.53 -8.89
N ASN A 670 49.81 49.84 -7.71
CA ASN A 670 49.99 48.97 -6.54
C ASN A 670 49.20 47.66 -6.73
N LEU A 671 49.91 46.55 -7.00
CA LEU A 671 49.35 45.19 -7.15
C LEU A 671 48.47 44.78 -5.97
N THR A 672 48.79 45.24 -4.74
CA THR A 672 47.99 44.98 -3.55
C THR A 672 46.67 45.76 -3.56
N GLY A 673 46.66 47.00 -4.04
CA GLY A 673 45.44 47.80 -4.18
C GLY A 673 44.48 47.20 -5.19
N LEU A 674 45.02 46.71 -6.32
CA LEU A 674 44.24 45.97 -7.32
C LEU A 674 43.66 44.66 -6.75
N ALA A 675 44.45 43.90 -6.00
CA ALA A 675 43.99 42.67 -5.37
C ALA A 675 42.88 42.90 -4.33
N ILE A 676 42.93 44.01 -3.59
CA ILE A 676 41.86 44.41 -2.67
C ILE A 676 40.58 44.75 -3.45
N LEU A 677 40.69 45.45 -4.57
CA LEU A 677 39.54 45.75 -5.42
C LEU A 677 38.93 44.47 -6.01
N ASP A 678 39.76 43.57 -6.54
CA ASP A 678 39.31 42.25 -7.02
C ASP A 678 38.57 41.48 -5.92
N PHE A 679 39.10 41.50 -4.68
CA PHE A 679 38.45 40.87 -3.53
C PHE A 679 37.07 41.46 -3.23
N ILE A 680 36.93 42.79 -3.28
CA ILE A 680 35.64 43.47 -3.08
C ILE A 680 34.66 43.08 -4.19
N ASP A 681 35.10 43.07 -5.45
CA ASP A 681 34.29 42.63 -6.60
C ASP A 681 33.84 41.15 -6.44
N TYR A 682 34.71 40.25 -5.97
CA TYR A 682 34.32 38.86 -5.72
C TYR A 682 33.34 38.71 -4.55
N CYS A 683 33.47 39.53 -3.50
CA CYS A 683 32.53 39.53 -2.39
C CYS A 683 31.16 40.08 -2.80
N GLU A 684 31.13 41.13 -3.63
CA GLU A 684 29.91 41.70 -4.18
C GLU A 684 29.16 40.68 -5.04
N ARG A 685 29.85 40.00 -5.97
CA ARG A 685 29.22 38.94 -6.78
C ARG A 685 28.67 37.80 -5.94
N ALA A 686 29.41 37.37 -4.91
CA ALA A 686 28.90 36.38 -3.97
C ALA A 686 27.63 36.88 -3.25
N CYS A 687 27.59 38.16 -2.83
CA CYS A 687 26.41 38.76 -2.21
C CYS A 687 25.22 38.88 -3.18
N ASP A 688 25.47 39.10 -4.46
CA ASP A 688 24.46 39.13 -5.51
C ASP A 688 23.78 37.78 -5.69
N HIS A 689 24.54 36.69 -5.67
CA HIS A 689 23.99 35.33 -5.65
C HIS A 689 23.21 35.05 -4.35
N ILE A 690 23.70 35.50 -3.19
CA ILE A 690 22.94 35.40 -1.92
C ILE A 690 21.60 36.16 -2.01
N LYS A 691 21.57 37.32 -2.67
CA LYS A 691 20.35 38.10 -2.91
C LYS A 691 19.39 37.37 -3.83
N ASN A 692 19.84 36.72 -4.92
CA ASN A 692 18.97 35.90 -5.78
C ASN A 692 18.28 34.78 -4.98
N ILE A 693 19.03 34.12 -4.10
CA ILE A 693 18.51 33.10 -3.19
C ILE A 693 17.47 33.71 -2.23
N ALA A 694 17.75 34.88 -1.64
CA ALA A 694 16.77 35.55 -0.79
C ALA A 694 15.47 35.92 -1.53
N GLN A 695 15.58 36.36 -2.78
CA GLN A 695 14.41 36.64 -3.63
C GLN A 695 13.60 35.37 -3.91
N SER A 696 14.25 34.22 -4.09
CA SER A 696 13.57 32.94 -4.30
C SER A 696 12.74 32.53 -3.07
N VAL A 697 13.28 32.72 -1.86
CA VAL A 697 12.58 32.49 -0.58
C VAL A 697 11.39 33.45 -0.43
N ILE A 698 11.56 34.74 -0.76
CA ILE A 698 10.47 35.74 -0.72
C ILE A 698 9.36 35.40 -1.72
N GLY A 699 9.70 34.89 -2.90
CA GLY A 699 8.76 34.40 -3.91
C GLY A 699 8.02 33.11 -3.51
N GLY A 700 8.25 32.59 -2.30
CA GLY A 700 7.64 31.36 -1.79
C GLY A 700 8.25 30.08 -2.35
N GLY A 701 9.42 30.16 -2.98
CA GLY A 701 10.09 29.01 -3.60
C GLY A 701 9.37 28.49 -4.85
N VAL A 702 8.55 29.33 -5.50
CA VAL A 702 7.74 28.97 -6.68
C VAL A 702 8.05 29.94 -7.80
N TRP A 703 8.20 29.42 -9.03
CA TRP A 703 8.32 30.27 -10.20
C TRP A 703 6.96 30.91 -10.50
N ILE A 704 6.79 32.16 -10.07
CA ILE A 704 5.69 33.00 -10.51
C ILE A 704 6.19 33.63 -11.81
N GLY A 705 5.87 33.02 -12.94
CA GLY A 705 6.18 33.61 -14.23
C GLY A 705 5.72 35.07 -14.23
N GLN A 706 6.57 35.99 -14.69
CA GLN A 706 6.07 37.31 -15.04
C GLN A 706 4.91 37.08 -15.99
N GLU A 707 3.70 37.54 -15.63
CA GLU A 707 2.75 37.89 -16.67
C GLU A 707 3.52 38.79 -17.63
N PRO A 708 3.64 38.43 -18.92
CA PRO A 708 4.31 39.31 -19.88
C PRO A 708 3.64 40.66 -19.75
N GLY A 709 4.44 41.70 -19.45
CA GLY A 709 3.90 43.03 -19.25
C GLY A 709 3.06 43.46 -20.44
N GLU A 710 1.77 43.70 -20.19
CA GLU A 710 0.92 44.82 -20.65
C GLU A 710 -0.55 44.59 -20.27
#